data_AF-A0A9D6QUQ2-F1
#
_entry.id   AF-A0A9D6QUQ2-F1
#
_cell.length_a   1.000
_cell.length_b   1.000
_cell.length_c   1.000
_cell.angle_alpha   90.00
_cell.angle_beta   90.00
_cell.angle_gamma   90.00
#
_symmetry.space_group_name_H-M   'P 1'
#
loop_
_entity.id
_entity.type
_entity.pdbx_description
1 polymer ?
#
loop_
_entity_poly.entity_id
_entity_poly.type
_entity_poly.pdbx_seq_one_letter_code
_entity_poly.pdbx_strand_id
1 'polypeptide(L)'
;MGVAFYNLVLILSLPLTLPVFVFLMITQSEYRTGLSERLGRWPGSWDRPEKIRTRIWVHAASVGECLAVLPLIERWLGDRPEWDVVFSTMTSAGRRLIEQRLGNRVRVGFFPMDFPGLAARLLRRVAPDLILLVETELWPNFLQSASQCDIPVLLVNGRISPRSYRRYQAVRWLFRETLRKIRIFGMQSVQDAQRIIELGAPPERVRVLGNLKFDQAAVPLSEPERRRLLKLLRWGSDEKILVAGSTHEKEEELLLTGFARIKQRWPNLRMILAPRHLNRLSIVTGVLTRHGISYVRYSELDRTTSETQVDVLLVDTLGQLGQLYSLGTVVFVGGSLVPVGGHNLLEPAALGRPVLFGPFVQHVQEMADLLLASSGGRMVRDIDELVREIQALLTESARRQAMEHRARKTVRLHQGASGRAFVMVEQQLKKRFFDRLPRLDFRGALERWFKERMLVSKGGVLTSFAAVGLRGASILYQGWQEVRAAAYSVGLLRSVRVPRSVISIGNLTLGGTGKTPTVMTVCRFLRAQGHRPVVLSRGYGGRIGKAVRVVSDSTGIDRGPDEVGDEPSLMADRVPGVPVVVSSDRVAAARYALEALPSDVLVLDDGYQHLRLKRDLNLLVVDAVDPFGNGYVFPRGTLRESVRQLCRADAVLLTHVGHPAETDELQKFIRRYRSDLPIFTSRHRIVELVPIGPGSSLPFENIKGMRLIAVTGIGQPDRFVRMLQAGGADAAAACLYPDHYRYRLEDLDEIEAEAKRWQAPAIVTTEKDAVRIKKLGRPMEAWWAARLELMIDHSEAFESMLSGVFQ
;
A
#
# COMPACT_ATOMS: atom_id res chain seq x y z
N MET A 1 -14.84 -28.14 19.91
CA MET A 1 -14.59 -29.61 19.86
C MET A 1 -13.73 -30.00 18.66
N GLY A 2 -13.84 -29.28 17.52
CA GLY A 2 -13.06 -29.55 16.32
C GLY A 2 -11.55 -29.55 16.54
N VAL A 3 -11.02 -28.44 17.06
CA VAL A 3 -9.56 -28.28 17.24
C VAL A 3 -8.98 -29.35 18.18
N ALA A 4 -9.71 -29.76 19.22
CA ALA A 4 -9.28 -30.82 20.13
C ALA A 4 -9.18 -32.19 19.44
N PHE A 5 -10.15 -32.54 18.59
CA PHE A 5 -10.09 -33.78 17.80
C PHE A 5 -8.94 -33.74 16.77
N TYR A 6 -8.76 -32.61 16.10
CA TYR A 6 -7.61 -32.41 15.20
C TYR A 6 -6.27 -32.63 15.92
N ASN A 7 -6.14 -32.11 17.14
CA ASN A 7 -4.95 -32.32 17.97
C ASN A 7 -4.76 -33.77 18.41
N LEU A 8 -5.85 -34.47 18.76
CA LEU A 8 -5.79 -35.89 19.07
C LEU A 8 -5.27 -36.69 17.88
N VAL A 9 -5.78 -36.45 16.67
CA VAL A 9 -5.31 -37.11 15.45
C VAL A 9 -3.84 -36.78 15.16
N LEU A 10 -3.43 -35.52 15.30
CA LEU A 10 -2.02 -35.13 15.14
C LEU A 10 -1.11 -35.89 16.12
N ILE A 11 -1.46 -35.95 17.40
CA ILE A 11 -0.68 -36.63 18.44
C ILE A 11 -0.61 -38.14 18.16
N LEU A 12 -1.73 -38.78 17.82
CA LEU A 12 -1.78 -40.20 17.50
C LEU A 12 -1.03 -40.56 16.22
N SER A 13 -0.94 -39.64 15.26
CA SER A 13 -0.16 -39.82 14.03
C SER A 13 1.35 -39.63 14.22
N LEU A 14 1.78 -39.00 15.32
CA LEU A 14 3.17 -38.62 15.53
C LEU A 14 4.11 -39.83 15.64
N PRO A 15 3.82 -40.92 16.38
CA PRO A 15 4.71 -42.08 16.45
C PRO A 15 4.94 -42.76 15.10
N LEU A 16 3.96 -42.69 14.20
CA LEU A 16 4.02 -43.25 12.85
C LEU A 16 4.79 -42.35 11.89
N THR A 17 4.57 -41.04 11.97
CA THR A 17 5.15 -40.06 11.03
C THR A 17 6.54 -39.58 11.43
N LEU A 18 6.86 -39.58 12.73
CA LEU A 18 8.12 -39.06 13.25
C LEU A 18 9.36 -39.84 12.75
N PRO A 19 9.38 -41.19 12.70
CA PRO A 19 10.52 -41.92 12.14
C PRO A 19 10.76 -41.59 10.67
N VAL A 20 9.68 -41.47 9.88
CA VAL A 20 9.77 -41.06 8.47
C VAL A 20 10.28 -39.64 8.34
N PHE A 21 9.80 -38.71 9.17
CA PHE A 21 10.26 -37.33 9.17
C PHE A 21 11.73 -37.22 9.59
N VAL A 22 12.17 -37.96 10.61
CA VAL A 22 13.58 -38.04 11.02
C VAL A 22 14.44 -38.63 9.91
N PHE A 23 13.98 -39.69 9.24
CA PHE A 23 14.67 -40.25 8.08
C PHE A 23 14.80 -39.25 6.93
N LEU A 24 13.72 -38.52 6.61
CA LEU A 24 13.74 -37.45 5.59
C LEU A 24 14.66 -36.30 6.00
N MET A 25 14.66 -35.89 7.28
CA MET A 25 15.63 -34.93 7.77
C MET A 25 17.05 -35.46 7.60
N ILE A 26 17.33 -36.73 7.92
CA ILE A 26 18.68 -37.30 7.81
C ILE A 26 19.14 -37.32 6.35
N THR A 27 18.27 -37.74 5.43
CA THR A 27 18.60 -37.97 4.02
C THR A 27 18.50 -36.71 3.14
N GLN A 28 17.71 -35.72 3.54
CA GLN A 28 17.40 -34.54 2.72
C GLN A 28 17.59 -33.25 3.53
N SER A 29 18.59 -32.45 3.14
CA SER A 29 18.93 -31.18 3.80
C SER A 29 17.79 -30.16 3.82
N GLU A 30 16.87 -30.24 2.85
CA GLU A 30 15.69 -29.37 2.75
C GLU A 30 14.76 -29.50 3.96
N TYR A 31 14.65 -30.69 4.56
CA TYR A 31 13.81 -30.94 5.74
C TYR A 31 14.45 -30.45 7.05
N ARG A 32 15.79 -30.30 7.09
CA ARG A 32 16.50 -29.68 8.21
C ARG A 32 16.48 -28.15 8.15
N THR A 33 16.32 -27.59 6.95
CA THR A 33 16.41 -26.15 6.72
C THR A 33 15.30 -25.42 7.47
N GLY A 34 15.69 -24.52 8.37
CA GLY A 34 14.74 -23.71 9.15
C GLY A 34 13.93 -24.48 10.19
N LEU A 35 14.39 -25.66 10.64
CA LEU A 35 13.68 -26.46 11.65
C LEU A 35 13.40 -25.67 12.93
N SER A 36 14.35 -24.84 13.38
CA SER A 36 14.15 -23.94 14.52
C SER A 36 13.00 -22.96 14.28
N GLU A 37 12.92 -22.37 13.08
CA GLU A 37 11.84 -21.47 12.70
C GLU A 37 10.48 -22.19 12.67
N ARG A 38 10.43 -23.41 12.11
CA ARG A 38 9.22 -24.28 12.07
C ARG A 38 8.75 -24.70 13.46
N LEU A 39 9.67 -24.84 14.42
CA LEU A 39 9.37 -25.03 15.84
C LEU A 39 9.01 -23.72 16.57
N GLY A 40 8.73 -22.66 15.82
CA GLY A 40 8.31 -21.36 16.35
C GLY A 40 9.44 -20.53 16.94
N ARG A 41 10.71 -20.85 16.66
CA ARG A 41 11.91 -20.09 17.12
C ARG A 41 12.39 -19.14 16.03
N TRP A 42 11.59 -18.11 15.74
CA TRP A 42 11.98 -17.02 14.86
C TRP A 42 13.03 -16.09 15.52
N PRO A 43 13.95 -15.49 14.72
CA PRO A 43 14.94 -14.52 15.20
C PRO A 43 14.32 -13.35 15.96
N GLY A 44 15.04 -12.82 16.96
CA GLY A 44 14.59 -11.64 17.74
C GLY A 44 14.40 -10.37 16.90
N SER A 45 15.09 -10.25 15.76
CA SER A 45 14.93 -9.13 14.81
C SER A 45 13.52 -9.06 14.18
N TRP A 46 12.66 -10.06 14.41
CA TRP A 46 11.30 -10.11 13.90
C TRP A 46 10.25 -9.73 14.94
N ASP A 47 10.68 -9.45 16.17
CA ASP A 47 9.81 -8.87 17.19
C ASP A 47 9.29 -7.49 16.69
N ARG A 48 8.15 -7.05 17.23
CA ARG A 48 7.51 -5.81 16.77
C ARG A 48 8.38 -4.60 17.08
N PRO A 49 8.78 -3.78 16.08
CA PRO A 49 9.57 -2.58 16.33
C PRO A 49 8.77 -1.58 17.16
N GLU A 50 9.46 -0.81 18.01
CA GLU A 50 8.83 0.13 18.94
C GLU A 50 8.15 1.33 18.24
N LYS A 51 8.63 1.70 17.04
CA LYS A 51 7.95 2.70 16.19
C LYS A 51 6.72 2.03 15.58
N ILE A 52 5.54 2.50 15.97
CA ILE A 52 4.24 1.93 15.59
C ILE A 52 4.07 1.99 14.07
N ARG A 53 4.33 0.86 13.43
CA ARG A 53 3.98 0.54 12.06
C ARG A 53 2.80 -0.43 12.08
N THR A 54 1.90 -0.29 11.12
CA THR A 54 0.89 -1.30 10.85
C THR A 54 1.59 -2.55 10.36
N ARG A 55 1.53 -3.64 11.13
CA ARG A 55 2.25 -4.88 10.79
C ARG A 55 1.30 -5.91 10.18
N ILE A 56 1.61 -6.36 8.98
CA ILE A 56 0.88 -7.40 8.27
C ILE A 56 1.75 -8.65 8.22
N TRP A 57 1.22 -9.79 8.66
CA TRP A 57 1.83 -11.09 8.44
C TRP A 57 1.21 -11.72 7.19
N VAL A 58 1.99 -11.90 6.12
CA VAL A 58 1.60 -12.65 4.92
C VAL A 58 2.14 -14.07 4.96
N HIS A 59 1.29 -15.05 4.65
CA HIS A 59 1.70 -16.44 4.49
C HIS A 59 1.33 -16.99 3.10
N ALA A 60 2.34 -17.48 2.39
CA ALA A 60 2.22 -18.21 1.13
C ALA A 60 3.10 -19.48 1.19
N ALA A 61 2.49 -20.66 1.14
CA ALA A 61 3.18 -21.93 1.38
C ALA A 61 4.12 -22.32 0.25
N SER A 62 3.72 -22.10 -1.00
CA SER A 62 4.46 -22.51 -2.20
C SER A 62 5.08 -21.35 -2.98
N VAL A 63 5.99 -21.67 -3.91
CA VAL A 63 6.60 -20.69 -4.84
C VAL A 63 5.53 -20.01 -5.69
N GLY A 64 4.53 -20.76 -6.15
CA GLY A 64 3.45 -20.22 -6.99
C GLY A 64 2.57 -19.21 -6.24
N GLU A 65 2.29 -19.47 -4.96
CA GLU A 65 1.57 -18.52 -4.10
C GLU A 65 2.41 -17.29 -3.75
N CYS A 66 3.72 -17.49 -3.51
CA CYS A 66 4.66 -16.38 -3.32
C CYS A 66 4.63 -15.44 -4.54
N LEU A 67 4.73 -15.98 -5.76
CA LEU A 67 4.61 -15.20 -6.99
C LEU A 67 3.26 -14.50 -7.12
N ALA A 68 2.17 -15.16 -6.73
CA ALA A 68 0.82 -14.60 -6.82
C ALA A 68 0.62 -13.38 -5.89
N VAL A 69 1.20 -13.40 -4.68
CA VAL A 69 1.01 -12.32 -3.71
C VAL A 69 2.03 -11.16 -3.84
N LEU A 70 3.13 -11.36 -4.59
CA LEU A 70 4.16 -10.34 -4.77
C LEU A 70 3.62 -8.98 -5.24
N PRO A 71 2.78 -8.87 -6.30
CA PRO A 71 2.27 -7.58 -6.76
C PRO A 71 1.48 -6.82 -5.68
N LEU A 72 0.77 -7.55 -4.82
CA LEU A 72 0.03 -6.96 -3.69
C LEU A 72 1.00 -6.39 -2.64
N ILE A 73 2.07 -7.12 -2.31
CA ILE A 73 3.06 -6.68 -1.32
C ILE A 73 3.90 -5.52 -1.87
N GLU A 74 4.35 -5.59 -3.12
CA GLU A 74 5.11 -4.51 -3.76
C GLU A 74 4.30 -3.21 -3.77
N ARG A 75 2.99 -3.32 -4.08
CA ARG A 75 2.08 -2.19 -3.98
C ARG A 75 1.95 -1.66 -2.55
N TRP A 76 1.85 -2.52 -1.53
CA TRP A 76 1.84 -2.05 -0.13
C TRP A 76 3.12 -1.31 0.24
N LEU A 77 4.28 -1.86 -0.12
CA LEU A 77 5.56 -1.26 0.22
C LEU A 77 5.79 0.08 -0.53
N GLY A 78 5.16 0.27 -1.70
CA GLY A 78 5.17 1.52 -2.44
C GLY A 78 4.14 2.54 -1.93
N ASP A 79 2.87 2.15 -1.82
CA ASP A 79 1.75 3.04 -1.47
C ASP A 79 1.70 3.37 0.04
N ARG A 80 2.28 2.52 0.89
CA ARG A 80 2.19 2.54 2.36
C ARG A 80 3.56 2.25 3.02
N PRO A 81 4.56 3.15 2.92
CA PRO A 81 5.90 2.94 3.47
C PRO A 81 5.93 2.80 5.00
N GLU A 82 4.86 3.22 5.68
CA GLU A 82 4.65 3.05 7.11
C GLU A 82 4.20 1.63 7.51
N TRP A 83 3.88 0.76 6.54
CA TRP A 83 3.51 -0.63 6.81
C TRP A 83 4.75 -1.51 6.95
N ASP A 84 4.64 -2.50 7.82
CA ASP A 84 5.68 -3.51 8.03
C ASP A 84 5.13 -4.88 7.64
N VAL A 85 5.87 -5.59 6.77
CA VAL A 85 5.44 -6.89 6.28
C VAL A 85 6.37 -7.98 6.81
N VAL A 86 5.78 -8.94 7.52
CA VAL A 86 6.42 -10.20 7.92
C VAL A 86 5.86 -11.29 7.02
N PHE A 87 6.74 -12.07 6.42
CA PHE A 87 6.39 -13.08 5.44
C PHE A 87 6.75 -14.47 5.95
N SER A 88 5.88 -15.45 5.73
CA SER A 88 6.20 -16.86 5.97
C SER A 88 5.88 -17.76 4.79
N THR A 89 6.71 -18.78 4.60
CA THR A 89 6.52 -19.82 3.58
C THR A 89 6.81 -21.21 4.13
N MET A 90 6.52 -22.26 3.37
CA MET A 90 6.88 -23.63 3.73
C MET A 90 8.08 -24.17 2.95
N THR A 91 8.53 -23.47 1.90
CA THR A 91 9.55 -23.98 0.97
C THR A 91 10.79 -23.09 0.93
N SER A 92 11.97 -23.71 0.87
CA SER A 92 13.25 -22.98 0.73
C SER A 92 13.30 -22.18 -0.57
N ALA A 93 12.67 -22.68 -1.63
CA ALA A 93 12.53 -21.95 -2.89
C ALA A 93 11.64 -20.70 -2.76
N GLY A 94 10.52 -20.79 -2.02
CA GLY A 94 9.66 -19.63 -1.74
C GLY A 94 10.40 -18.56 -0.94
N ARG A 95 11.21 -18.97 0.05
CA ARG A 95 12.02 -18.05 0.86
C ARG A 95 13.02 -17.28 0.00
N ARG A 96 13.81 -18.01 -0.80
CA ARG A 96 14.79 -17.41 -1.73
C ARG A 96 14.12 -16.45 -2.70
N LEU A 97 12.96 -16.80 -3.25
CA LEU A 97 12.21 -15.94 -4.16
C LEU A 97 11.84 -14.60 -3.51
N ILE A 98 11.25 -14.63 -2.32
CA ILE A 98 10.83 -13.40 -1.64
C ILE A 98 12.03 -12.56 -1.20
N GLU A 99 13.09 -13.19 -0.68
CA GLU A 99 14.34 -12.49 -0.33
C GLU A 99 14.98 -11.84 -1.57
N GLN A 100 15.01 -12.52 -2.71
CA GLN A 100 15.54 -11.96 -3.97
C GLN A 100 14.70 -10.80 -4.51
N ARG A 101 13.37 -10.90 -4.43
CA ARG A 101 12.46 -9.90 -5.02
C ARG A 101 12.26 -8.68 -4.15
N LEU A 102 12.13 -8.87 -2.83
CA LEU A 102 11.77 -7.80 -1.91
C LEU A 102 12.94 -7.35 -1.04
N GLY A 103 14.03 -8.11 -0.99
CA GLY A 103 15.23 -7.78 -0.23
C GLY A 103 14.93 -7.58 1.27
N ASN A 104 15.62 -6.61 1.87
CA ASN A 104 15.48 -6.29 3.29
C ASN A 104 14.17 -5.55 3.66
N ARG A 105 13.26 -5.33 2.69
CA ARG A 105 11.97 -4.66 2.94
C ARG A 105 10.97 -5.55 3.67
N VAL A 106 11.21 -6.86 3.69
CA VAL A 106 10.38 -7.88 4.36
C VAL A 106 11.26 -8.82 5.18
N ARG A 107 10.70 -9.29 6.29
CA ARG A 107 11.29 -10.37 7.09
C ARG A 107 10.68 -11.70 6.65
N VAL A 108 11.49 -12.66 6.23
CA VAL A 108 11.01 -13.93 5.66
C VAL A 108 11.40 -15.11 6.54
N GLY A 109 10.43 -15.96 6.87
CA GLY A 109 10.66 -17.19 7.64
C GLY A 109 9.85 -18.39 7.23
N PHE A 110 10.13 -19.52 7.89
CA PHE A 110 9.27 -20.69 7.75
C PHE A 110 8.04 -20.61 8.67
N PHE A 111 6.88 -20.94 8.11
CA PHE A 111 5.63 -21.04 8.85
C PHE A 111 5.76 -22.08 9.98
N PRO A 112 5.24 -21.81 11.18
CA PRO A 112 5.30 -22.77 12.28
C PRO A 112 4.52 -24.03 11.95
N MET A 113 4.97 -25.17 12.47
CA MET A 113 4.13 -26.37 12.45
C MET A 113 2.86 -26.11 13.25
N ASP A 114 1.73 -26.62 12.75
CA ASP A 114 0.39 -26.38 13.29
C ASP A 114 0.10 -27.24 14.53
N PHE A 115 1.02 -27.22 15.50
CA PHE A 115 0.84 -27.83 16.82
C PHE A 115 0.34 -26.78 17.83
N PRO A 116 -0.40 -27.21 18.87
CA PRO A 116 -0.83 -26.33 19.95
C PRO A 116 0.33 -25.55 20.58
N GLY A 117 0.14 -24.25 20.82
CA GLY A 117 1.10 -23.40 21.52
C GLY A 117 2.23 -22.81 20.66
N LEU A 118 2.67 -23.48 19.60
CA LEU A 118 3.75 -22.95 18.73
C LEU A 118 3.32 -21.67 18.00
N ALA A 119 2.16 -21.71 17.33
CA ALA A 119 1.58 -20.57 16.66
C ALA A 119 1.32 -19.40 17.63
N ALA A 120 0.74 -19.69 18.80
CA ALA A 120 0.46 -18.68 19.82
C ALA A 120 1.73 -17.94 20.28
N ARG A 121 2.85 -18.66 20.45
CA ARG A 121 4.14 -18.06 20.83
C ARG A 121 4.64 -17.08 19.79
N LEU A 122 4.57 -17.45 18.51
CA LEU A 122 4.95 -16.56 17.41
C LEU A 122 4.02 -15.37 17.29
N LEU A 123 2.70 -15.59 17.35
CA LEU A 123 1.71 -14.52 17.22
C LEU A 123 1.87 -13.43 18.29
N ARG A 124 2.20 -13.82 19.53
CA ARG A 124 2.48 -12.85 20.61
C ARG A 124 3.76 -12.04 20.39
N ARG A 125 4.80 -12.65 19.81
CA ARG A 125 6.09 -12.00 19.54
C ARG A 125 6.06 -11.10 18.30
N VAL A 126 5.53 -11.63 17.21
CA VAL A 126 5.37 -10.92 15.94
C VAL A 126 4.33 -9.80 16.08
N ALA A 127 3.30 -10.03 16.89
CA ALA A 127 2.21 -9.10 17.21
C ALA A 127 1.61 -8.40 15.97
N PRO A 128 1.16 -9.15 14.94
CA PRO A 128 0.62 -8.56 13.73
C PRO A 128 -0.73 -7.87 13.96
N ASP A 129 -0.96 -6.79 13.22
CA ASP A 129 -2.24 -6.09 13.15
C ASP A 129 -3.22 -6.78 12.18
N LEU A 130 -2.70 -7.62 11.27
CA LEU A 130 -3.50 -8.44 10.38
C LEU A 130 -2.69 -9.64 9.88
N ILE A 131 -3.35 -10.77 9.65
CA ILE A 131 -2.75 -11.92 8.97
C ILE A 131 -3.44 -12.14 7.62
N LEU A 132 -2.64 -12.32 6.57
CA LEU A 132 -3.07 -12.61 5.21
C LEU A 132 -2.61 -14.02 4.83
N LEU A 133 -3.57 -14.92 4.63
CA LEU A 133 -3.33 -16.27 4.13
C LEU A 133 -3.59 -16.30 2.62
N VAL A 134 -2.70 -16.92 1.85
CA VAL A 134 -2.81 -17.03 0.39
C VAL A 134 -3.31 -18.42 -0.01
N GLU A 135 -4.24 -18.49 -0.96
CA GLU A 135 -4.85 -19.75 -1.46
C GLU A 135 -5.59 -20.59 -0.41
N THR A 136 -5.05 -21.74 0.02
CA THR A 136 -5.80 -22.75 0.81
C THR A 136 -5.10 -23.10 2.13
N GLU A 137 -4.53 -22.11 2.80
CA GLU A 137 -3.76 -22.30 4.03
C GLU A 137 -4.66 -22.35 5.29
N LEU A 138 -5.52 -23.38 5.38
CA LEU A 138 -6.48 -23.55 6.48
C LEU A 138 -5.88 -24.36 7.65
N TRP A 139 -5.24 -23.69 8.60
CA TRP A 139 -4.53 -24.29 9.75
C TRP A 139 -5.34 -24.14 11.06
N PRO A 140 -5.99 -25.20 11.58
CA PRO A 140 -6.90 -25.08 12.73
C PRO A 140 -6.25 -24.50 14.00
N ASN A 141 -5.04 -24.94 14.39
CA ASN A 141 -4.40 -24.43 15.62
C ASN A 141 -3.92 -22.99 15.46
N PHE A 142 -3.38 -22.65 14.29
CA PHE A 142 -2.97 -21.29 13.97
C PHE A 142 -4.16 -20.33 13.98
N LEU A 143 -5.28 -20.67 13.32
CA LEU A 143 -6.49 -19.85 13.28
C LEU A 143 -7.13 -19.73 14.67
N GLN A 144 -7.11 -20.81 15.47
CA GLN A 144 -7.52 -20.77 16.88
C GLN A 144 -6.65 -19.80 17.69
N SER A 145 -5.33 -19.86 17.52
CA SER A 145 -4.38 -19.00 18.22
C SER A 145 -4.51 -17.52 17.80
N ALA A 146 -4.70 -17.26 16.50
CA ALA A 146 -4.93 -15.90 15.98
C ALA A 146 -6.20 -15.30 16.57
N SER A 147 -7.30 -16.07 16.62
CA SER A 147 -8.56 -15.66 17.25
C SER A 147 -8.41 -15.38 18.74
N GLN A 148 -7.63 -16.19 19.48
CA GLN A 148 -7.37 -15.97 20.92
C GLN A 148 -6.52 -14.72 21.18
N CYS A 149 -5.65 -14.34 20.24
CA CYS A 149 -4.89 -13.09 20.26
C CYS A 149 -5.66 -11.89 19.68
N ASP A 150 -6.94 -12.06 19.33
CA ASP A 150 -7.79 -11.07 18.68
C ASP A 150 -7.22 -10.51 17.36
N ILE A 151 -6.43 -11.33 16.64
CA ILE A 151 -5.81 -10.95 15.37
C ILE A 151 -6.73 -11.35 14.21
N PRO A 152 -7.19 -10.40 13.37
CA PRO A 152 -8.03 -10.71 12.22
C PRO A 152 -7.21 -11.43 11.16
N VAL A 153 -7.78 -12.50 10.63
CA VAL A 153 -7.22 -13.28 9.54
C VAL A 153 -8.06 -13.06 8.29
N LEU A 154 -7.40 -12.77 7.17
CA LEU A 154 -7.99 -12.67 5.84
C LEU A 154 -7.44 -13.78 4.96
N LEU A 155 -8.30 -14.38 4.14
CA LEU A 155 -7.88 -15.26 3.05
C LEU A 155 -7.91 -14.47 1.74
N VAL A 156 -6.86 -14.55 0.92
CA VAL A 156 -6.83 -13.98 -0.42
C VAL A 156 -6.41 -15.02 -1.45
N ASN A 157 -6.81 -14.79 -2.70
CA ASN A 157 -6.63 -15.75 -3.77
C ASN A 157 -7.19 -17.14 -3.41
N GLY A 158 -8.27 -17.19 -2.60
CA GLY A 158 -8.80 -18.42 -2.03
C GLY A 158 -9.29 -19.37 -3.12
N ARG A 159 -8.87 -20.63 -3.03
CA ARG A 159 -9.25 -21.70 -3.97
C ARG A 159 -9.64 -22.94 -3.19
N ILE A 160 -10.63 -23.70 -3.65
CA ILE A 160 -10.94 -25.02 -3.07
C ILE A 160 -11.07 -26.00 -4.23
N SER A 161 -10.03 -26.82 -4.42
CA SER A 161 -10.04 -27.86 -5.46
C SER A 161 -11.17 -28.87 -5.21
N PRO A 162 -11.71 -29.54 -6.25
CA PRO A 162 -12.72 -30.59 -6.07
C PRO A 162 -12.26 -31.72 -5.13
N ARG A 163 -10.96 -32.07 -5.16
CA ARG A 163 -10.38 -33.09 -4.28
C ARG A 163 -10.37 -32.61 -2.82
N SER A 164 -9.91 -31.39 -2.56
CA SER A 164 -9.89 -30.80 -1.22
C SER A 164 -11.32 -30.61 -0.67
N TYR A 165 -12.25 -30.17 -1.51
CA TYR A 165 -13.66 -30.01 -1.16
C TYR A 165 -14.26 -31.30 -0.60
N ARG A 166 -14.13 -32.43 -1.31
CA ARG A 166 -14.64 -33.74 -0.85
C ARG A 166 -14.07 -34.14 0.52
N ARG A 167 -12.76 -33.93 0.73
CA ARG A 167 -12.09 -34.24 2.01
C ARG A 167 -12.60 -33.34 3.14
N TYR A 168 -12.69 -32.03 2.91
CA TYR A 168 -13.16 -31.08 3.90
C TYR A 168 -14.65 -31.25 4.21
N GLN A 169 -15.45 -31.67 3.23
CA GLN A 169 -16.87 -31.97 3.39
C GLN A 169 -17.09 -33.17 4.34
N ALA A 170 -16.25 -34.22 4.25
CA ALA A 170 -16.32 -35.38 5.14
C ALA A 170 -16.12 -35.01 6.63
N VAL A 171 -15.34 -33.95 6.90
CA VAL A 171 -15.11 -33.41 8.25
C VAL A 171 -15.62 -31.97 8.38
N ARG A 172 -16.77 -31.67 7.76
CA ARG A 172 -17.34 -30.31 7.69
C ARG A 172 -17.50 -29.65 9.06
N TRP A 173 -17.85 -30.41 10.09
CA TRP A 173 -18.03 -29.90 11.45
C TRP A 173 -16.74 -29.27 12.02
N LEU A 174 -15.56 -29.83 11.70
CA LEU A 174 -14.25 -29.26 12.06
C LEU A 174 -14.00 -27.96 11.28
N PHE A 175 -14.14 -28.00 9.96
CA PHE A 175 -13.85 -26.84 9.11
C PHE A 175 -14.83 -25.69 9.32
N ARG A 176 -16.11 -25.96 9.62
CA ARG A 176 -17.08 -24.91 9.98
C ARG A 176 -16.60 -24.10 11.19
N GLU A 177 -16.06 -24.75 12.21
CA GLU A 177 -15.51 -24.08 13.40
C GLU A 177 -14.25 -23.26 13.09
N THR A 178 -13.41 -23.77 12.18
CA THR A 178 -12.16 -23.12 11.73
C THR A 178 -12.44 -21.91 10.84
N LEU A 179 -13.36 -22.04 9.87
CA LEU A 179 -13.70 -20.99 8.90
C LEU A 179 -14.36 -19.78 9.56
N ARG A 180 -15.16 -19.95 10.61
CA ARG A 180 -15.76 -18.82 11.35
C ARG A 180 -14.73 -17.87 11.99
N LYS A 181 -13.48 -18.32 12.17
CA LYS A 181 -12.37 -17.54 12.73
C LYS A 181 -11.69 -16.64 11.68
N ILE A 182 -11.97 -16.86 10.40
CA ILE A 182 -11.52 -15.98 9.31
C ILE A 182 -12.53 -14.84 9.18
N ARG A 183 -12.00 -13.62 9.04
CA ARG A 183 -12.78 -12.39 9.02
C ARG A 183 -13.36 -12.08 7.66
N ILE A 184 -12.58 -12.26 6.59
CA ILE A 184 -13.03 -12.12 5.19
C ILE A 184 -12.32 -13.16 4.32
N PHE A 185 -13.05 -13.67 3.34
CA PHE A 185 -12.57 -14.59 2.31
C PHE A 185 -12.60 -13.91 0.94
N GLY A 186 -11.42 -13.66 0.37
CA GLY A 186 -11.24 -13.22 -1.01
C GLY A 186 -10.96 -14.41 -1.92
N MET A 187 -11.99 -14.87 -2.64
CA MET A 187 -11.96 -16.09 -3.46
C MET A 187 -11.63 -15.79 -4.93
N GLN A 188 -11.03 -16.78 -5.62
CA GLN A 188 -10.65 -16.66 -7.03
C GLN A 188 -11.88 -16.60 -7.95
N SER A 189 -12.84 -17.51 -7.73
CA SER A 189 -14.01 -17.70 -8.60
C SER A 189 -15.31 -17.79 -7.80
N VAL A 190 -16.45 -17.70 -8.50
CA VAL A 190 -17.77 -17.94 -7.92
C VAL A 190 -17.90 -19.37 -7.41
N GLN A 191 -17.32 -20.34 -8.13
CA GLN A 191 -17.34 -21.76 -7.73
C GLN A 191 -16.56 -21.99 -6.44
N ASP A 192 -15.40 -21.34 -6.27
CA ASP A 192 -14.63 -21.43 -5.02
C ASP A 192 -15.36 -20.75 -3.85
N ALA A 193 -16.03 -19.62 -4.11
CA ALA A 193 -16.87 -18.95 -3.13
C ALA A 193 -18.04 -19.84 -2.67
N GLN A 194 -18.70 -20.52 -3.60
CA GLN A 194 -19.78 -21.46 -3.27
C GLN A 194 -19.26 -22.63 -2.42
N ARG A 195 -18.14 -23.23 -2.82
CA ARG A 195 -17.52 -24.35 -2.07
C ARG A 195 -17.16 -23.95 -0.64
N ILE A 196 -16.55 -22.78 -0.42
CA ILE A 196 -16.15 -22.37 0.94
C ILE A 196 -17.37 -22.06 1.83
N ILE A 197 -18.45 -21.52 1.25
CA ILE A 197 -19.73 -21.30 1.94
C ILE A 197 -20.34 -22.64 2.38
N GLU A 198 -20.39 -23.62 1.48
CA GLU A 198 -20.90 -24.97 1.78
C GLU A 198 -20.10 -25.69 2.86
N LEU A 199 -18.78 -25.47 2.92
CA LEU A 199 -17.91 -25.96 3.99
C LEU A 199 -18.15 -25.26 5.35
N GLY A 200 -18.85 -24.11 5.36
CA GLY A 200 -19.31 -23.44 6.57
C GLY A 200 -18.79 -22.01 6.79
N ALA A 201 -18.18 -21.38 5.78
CA ALA A 201 -17.85 -19.95 5.84
C ALA A 201 -19.14 -19.09 5.83
N PRO A 202 -19.22 -18.02 6.65
CA PRO A 202 -20.38 -17.13 6.63
C PRO A 202 -20.48 -16.36 5.28
N PRO A 203 -21.61 -16.43 4.54
CA PRO A 203 -21.75 -15.83 3.22
C PRO A 203 -21.42 -14.34 3.17
N GLU A 204 -21.77 -13.59 4.22
CA GLU A 204 -21.54 -12.16 4.33
C GLU A 204 -20.05 -11.77 4.39
N ARG A 205 -19.18 -12.74 4.70
CA ARG A 205 -17.71 -12.60 4.76
C ARG A 205 -17.01 -13.06 3.49
N VAL A 206 -17.73 -13.57 2.48
CA VAL A 206 -17.16 -14.09 1.24
C VAL A 206 -17.29 -13.06 0.12
N ARG A 207 -16.20 -12.86 -0.62
CA ARG A 207 -16.08 -11.94 -1.75
C ARG A 207 -15.30 -12.63 -2.88
N VAL A 208 -15.74 -12.47 -4.12
CA VAL A 208 -14.97 -12.92 -5.29
C VAL A 208 -14.05 -11.77 -5.72
N LEU A 209 -12.75 -11.97 -5.58
CA LEU A 209 -11.74 -10.96 -5.93
C LEU A 209 -11.05 -11.24 -7.27
N GLY A 210 -11.20 -12.44 -7.82
CA GLY A 210 -10.41 -12.88 -8.97
C GLY A 210 -9.08 -13.51 -8.56
N ASN A 211 -8.36 -14.01 -9.55
CA ASN A 211 -7.13 -14.77 -9.35
C ASN A 211 -5.89 -13.87 -9.43
N LEU A 212 -5.15 -13.76 -8.33
CA LEU A 212 -3.95 -12.92 -8.23
C LEU A 212 -2.85 -13.30 -9.23
N LYS A 213 -2.87 -14.53 -9.76
CA LYS A 213 -1.86 -15.00 -10.74
C LYS A 213 -1.92 -14.22 -12.07
N PHE A 214 -3.06 -13.60 -12.40
CA PHE A 214 -3.20 -12.76 -13.59
C PHE A 214 -2.53 -11.40 -13.44
N ASP A 215 -2.34 -10.92 -12.20
CA ASP A 215 -1.68 -9.65 -11.89
C ASP A 215 -0.16 -9.75 -11.88
N GLN A 216 0.39 -10.94 -12.16
CA GLN A 216 1.81 -11.11 -12.40
C GLN A 216 2.18 -10.39 -13.70
N ALA A 217 2.78 -9.21 -13.58
CA ALA A 217 3.31 -8.49 -14.73
C ALA A 217 4.49 -9.30 -15.31
N ALA A 218 4.29 -9.89 -16.49
CA ALA A 218 5.40 -10.40 -17.27
C ALA A 218 6.15 -9.18 -17.85
N VAL A 219 7.35 -8.92 -17.32
CA VAL A 219 8.20 -7.82 -17.77
C VAL A 219 8.99 -8.32 -18.99
N PRO A 220 8.84 -7.69 -20.17
CA PRO A 220 9.67 -8.03 -21.32
C PRO A 220 11.13 -7.68 -21.05
N LEU A 221 12.05 -8.35 -21.74
CA LEU A 221 13.45 -7.89 -21.78
C LEU A 221 13.52 -6.43 -22.19
N SER A 222 14.38 -5.67 -21.52
CA SER A 222 14.67 -4.29 -21.93
C SER A 222 15.28 -4.28 -23.34
N GLU A 223 14.97 -3.27 -24.16
CA GLU A 223 15.52 -3.17 -25.52
C GLU A 223 17.07 -3.19 -25.59
N PRO A 224 17.82 -2.60 -24.64
CA PRO A 224 19.27 -2.78 -24.57
C PRO A 224 19.68 -4.24 -24.35
N GLU A 225 19.04 -4.94 -23.41
CA GLU A 225 19.38 -6.32 -23.05
C GLU A 225 18.98 -7.31 -24.13
N ARG A 226 17.81 -7.10 -24.75
CA ARG A 226 17.37 -7.82 -25.96
C ARG A 226 18.40 -7.69 -27.08
N ARG A 227 18.83 -6.47 -27.41
CA ARG A 227 19.84 -6.25 -28.46
C ARG A 227 21.17 -6.91 -28.13
N ARG A 228 21.58 -6.85 -26.85
CA ARG A 228 22.79 -7.54 -26.36
C ARG A 228 22.69 -9.05 -26.57
N LEU A 229 21.62 -9.68 -26.10
CA LEU A 229 21.39 -11.13 -26.22
C LEU A 229 21.39 -11.58 -27.69
N LEU A 230 20.62 -10.90 -28.55
CA LEU A 230 20.57 -11.23 -29.98
C LEU A 230 21.94 -11.07 -30.66
N LYS A 231 22.71 -10.02 -30.31
CA LYS A 231 24.06 -9.80 -30.83
C LYS A 231 25.03 -10.89 -30.40
N LEU A 232 25.03 -11.27 -29.11
CA LEU A 232 25.89 -12.34 -28.58
C LEU A 232 25.59 -13.69 -29.23
N LEU A 233 24.31 -13.96 -29.51
CA LEU A 233 23.86 -15.18 -30.19
C LEU A 233 24.04 -15.13 -31.71
N ARG A 234 24.38 -13.96 -32.25
CA ARG A 234 24.39 -13.66 -33.70
C ARG A 234 23.04 -13.95 -34.36
N TRP A 235 21.94 -13.72 -33.64
CA TRP A 235 20.59 -13.86 -34.17
C TRP A 235 20.14 -12.53 -34.80
N GLY A 236 19.77 -12.58 -36.08
CA GLY A 236 19.24 -11.41 -36.79
C GLY A 236 17.90 -10.94 -36.22
N SER A 237 17.54 -9.68 -36.44
CA SER A 237 16.26 -9.11 -36.00
C SER A 237 15.03 -9.81 -36.57
N ASP A 238 15.19 -10.42 -37.75
CA ASP A 238 14.11 -11.02 -38.52
C ASP A 238 13.98 -12.53 -38.29
N GLU A 239 14.93 -13.11 -37.53
CA GLU A 239 14.93 -14.53 -37.21
C GLU A 239 13.72 -14.91 -36.35
N LYS A 240 13.19 -16.09 -36.62
CA LYS A 240 12.05 -16.66 -35.88
C LYS A 240 12.60 -17.42 -34.69
N ILE A 241 12.01 -17.20 -33.51
CA ILE A 241 12.47 -17.82 -32.27
C ILE A 241 11.35 -18.68 -31.69
N LEU A 242 11.62 -19.97 -31.51
CA LEU A 242 10.78 -20.88 -30.72
C LEU A 242 11.28 -20.88 -29.27
N VAL A 243 10.41 -20.54 -28.31
CA VAL A 243 10.76 -20.67 -26.88
C VAL A 243 10.07 -21.90 -26.33
N ALA A 244 10.83 -22.92 -25.94
CA ALA A 244 10.33 -24.07 -25.20
C ALA A 244 10.68 -23.91 -23.72
N GLY A 245 9.69 -23.44 -22.95
CA GLY A 245 9.88 -23.06 -21.56
C GLY A 245 9.37 -24.10 -20.57
N SER A 246 10.13 -24.31 -19.48
CA SER A 246 9.80 -25.26 -18.41
C SER A 246 9.62 -26.71 -18.89
N THR A 247 10.50 -27.18 -19.79
CA THR A 247 10.44 -28.55 -20.32
C THR A 247 10.80 -29.59 -19.27
N HIS A 248 10.30 -30.80 -19.47
CA HIS A 248 10.55 -31.97 -18.62
C HIS A 248 11.14 -33.14 -19.38
N GLU A 249 11.56 -34.15 -18.60
CA GLU A 249 12.06 -35.42 -19.11
C GLU A 249 11.19 -35.98 -20.24
N LYS A 250 11.85 -36.44 -21.31
CA LYS A 250 11.27 -36.92 -22.58
C LYS A 250 10.70 -35.83 -23.48
N GLU A 251 10.24 -34.70 -22.96
CA GLU A 251 9.82 -33.58 -23.83
C GLU A 251 11.01 -32.97 -24.56
N GLU A 252 12.18 -32.86 -23.92
CA GLU A 252 13.37 -32.25 -24.55
C GLU A 252 13.77 -32.98 -25.85
N GLU A 253 13.76 -34.31 -25.85
CA GLU A 253 14.08 -35.10 -27.03
C GLU A 253 13.02 -34.92 -28.13
N LEU A 254 11.74 -35.01 -27.77
CA LEU A 254 10.64 -34.77 -28.71
C LEU A 254 10.71 -33.37 -29.34
N LEU A 255 10.93 -32.34 -28.52
CA LEU A 255 11.01 -30.95 -28.95
C LEU A 255 12.21 -30.71 -29.88
N LEU A 256 13.37 -31.30 -29.59
CA LEU A 256 14.55 -31.17 -30.43
C LEU A 256 14.41 -31.93 -31.76
N THR A 257 13.77 -33.10 -31.75
CA THR A 257 13.40 -33.81 -32.99
C THR A 257 12.43 -32.98 -33.84
N GLY A 258 11.41 -32.39 -33.21
CA GLY A 258 10.47 -31.49 -33.90
C GLY A 258 11.15 -30.23 -34.44
N PHE A 259 12.05 -29.62 -33.66
CA PHE A 259 12.82 -28.46 -34.07
C PHE A 259 13.68 -28.75 -35.30
N ALA A 260 14.39 -29.88 -35.33
CA ALA A 260 15.18 -30.31 -36.49
C ALA A 260 14.31 -30.47 -37.75
N ARG A 261 13.10 -31.03 -37.62
CA ARG A 261 12.13 -31.14 -38.73
C ARG A 261 11.67 -29.78 -39.24
N ILE A 262 11.39 -28.83 -38.36
CA ILE A 262 10.96 -27.49 -38.77
C ILE A 262 12.11 -26.74 -39.46
N LYS A 263 13.35 -26.91 -38.98
CA LYS A 263 14.56 -26.29 -39.55
C LYS A 263 14.81 -26.68 -41.01
N GLN A 264 14.38 -27.87 -41.47
CA GLN A 264 14.48 -28.26 -42.89
C GLN A 264 13.76 -27.26 -43.82
N ARG A 265 12.66 -26.67 -43.36
CA ARG A 265 11.90 -25.65 -44.10
C ARG A 265 12.23 -24.22 -43.67
N TRP A 266 12.70 -24.04 -42.43
CA TRP A 266 13.05 -22.75 -41.84
C TRP A 266 14.49 -22.77 -41.29
N PRO A 267 15.53 -22.68 -42.15
CA PRO A 267 16.92 -22.81 -41.73
C PRO A 267 17.36 -21.80 -40.66
N ASN A 268 16.74 -20.61 -40.67
CA ASN A 268 17.01 -19.51 -39.74
C ASN A 268 16.14 -19.55 -38.47
N LEU A 269 15.40 -20.64 -38.23
CA LEU A 269 14.66 -20.82 -36.98
C LEU A 269 15.65 -21.08 -35.84
N ARG A 270 15.52 -20.30 -34.76
CA ARG A 270 16.30 -20.45 -33.52
C ARG A 270 15.42 -20.92 -32.38
N MET A 271 16.05 -21.47 -31.35
CA MET A 271 15.33 -21.97 -30.19
C MET A 271 15.94 -21.51 -28.87
N ILE A 272 15.09 -21.13 -27.93
CA ILE A 272 15.42 -21.00 -26.52
C ILE A 272 14.83 -22.21 -25.82
N LEU A 273 15.68 -23.05 -25.22
CA LEU A 273 15.28 -24.25 -24.50
C LEU A 273 15.55 -24.03 -23.01
N ALA A 274 14.50 -24.08 -22.18
CA ALA A 274 14.60 -23.88 -20.74
C ALA A 274 14.05 -25.08 -19.96
N PRO A 275 14.92 -26.05 -19.59
CA PRO A 275 14.54 -27.17 -18.75
C PRO A 275 14.08 -26.75 -17.36
N ARG A 276 13.06 -27.42 -16.81
CA ARG A 276 12.55 -27.14 -15.47
C ARG A 276 13.54 -27.53 -14.36
N HIS A 277 14.31 -28.59 -14.59
CA HIS A 277 15.21 -29.21 -13.61
C HIS A 277 16.66 -29.12 -14.07
N LEU A 278 17.42 -28.17 -13.47
CA LEU A 278 18.79 -27.86 -13.88
C LEU A 278 19.81 -28.98 -13.59
N ASN A 279 19.50 -29.91 -12.69
CA ASN A 279 20.33 -31.10 -12.44
C ASN A 279 20.40 -32.05 -13.64
N ARG A 280 19.55 -31.89 -14.66
CA ARG A 280 19.49 -32.74 -15.87
C ARG A 280 20.15 -32.10 -17.10
N LEU A 281 20.84 -30.97 -16.93
CA LEU A 281 21.46 -30.24 -18.06
C LEU A 281 22.42 -31.12 -18.87
N SER A 282 23.17 -32.02 -18.24
CA SER A 282 24.09 -32.95 -18.94
C SER A 282 23.36 -33.85 -19.94
N ILE A 283 22.18 -34.36 -19.55
CA ILE A 283 21.33 -35.20 -20.41
C ILE A 283 20.83 -34.35 -21.59
N VAL A 284 20.31 -33.15 -21.32
CA VAL A 284 19.79 -32.24 -22.36
C VAL A 284 20.88 -31.86 -23.36
N THR A 285 22.10 -31.54 -22.88
CA THR A 285 23.25 -31.28 -23.77
C THR A 285 23.64 -32.50 -24.59
N GLY A 286 23.55 -33.71 -24.02
CA GLY A 286 23.77 -34.95 -24.78
C GLY A 286 22.76 -35.15 -25.91
N VAL A 287 21.49 -34.79 -25.70
CA VAL A 287 20.46 -34.84 -26.75
C VAL A 287 20.77 -33.84 -27.87
N LEU A 288 21.17 -32.61 -27.53
CA LEU A 288 21.58 -31.58 -28.49
C LEU A 288 22.76 -32.04 -29.36
N THR A 289 23.81 -32.61 -28.75
CA THR A 289 24.97 -33.14 -29.46
C THR A 289 24.60 -34.30 -30.38
N ARG A 290 23.75 -35.25 -29.93
CA ARG A 290 23.28 -36.37 -30.76
C ARG A 290 22.52 -35.92 -32.01
N HIS A 291 21.80 -34.80 -31.92
CA HIS A 291 21.07 -34.22 -33.06
C HIS A 291 21.94 -33.28 -33.92
N GLY A 292 23.22 -33.07 -33.57
CA GLY A 292 24.11 -32.16 -34.29
C GLY A 292 23.69 -30.69 -34.19
N ILE A 293 22.97 -30.30 -33.14
CA ILE A 293 22.44 -28.94 -32.97
C ILE A 293 23.45 -28.10 -32.18
N SER A 294 23.88 -26.96 -32.75
CA SER A 294 24.77 -26.03 -32.04
C SER A 294 24.03 -25.32 -30.90
N TYR A 295 24.66 -25.23 -29.73
CA TYR A 295 24.06 -24.59 -28.56
C TYR A 295 25.08 -23.80 -27.73
N VAL A 296 24.56 -22.85 -26.96
CA VAL A 296 25.30 -22.13 -25.92
C VAL A 296 24.46 -22.09 -24.64
N ARG A 297 25.12 -22.17 -23.48
CA ARG A 297 24.43 -22.01 -22.19
C ARG A 297 24.26 -20.53 -21.85
N TYR A 298 23.14 -20.20 -21.21
CA TYR A 298 22.85 -18.83 -20.80
C TYR A 298 23.92 -18.26 -19.86
N SER A 299 24.42 -19.07 -18.91
CA SER A 299 25.49 -18.66 -18.00
C SER A 299 26.86 -18.43 -18.67
N GLU A 300 27.06 -18.94 -19.89
CA GLU A 300 28.33 -18.89 -20.63
C GLU A 300 28.32 -17.81 -21.73
N LEU A 301 27.21 -17.10 -21.93
CA LEU A 301 27.03 -16.09 -22.99
C LEU A 301 28.15 -15.03 -23.01
N ASP A 302 28.55 -14.54 -21.84
CA ASP A 302 29.59 -13.49 -21.73
C ASP A 302 31.02 -14.01 -21.92
N ARG A 303 31.22 -15.33 -21.91
CA ARG A 303 32.53 -15.99 -22.08
C ARG A 303 32.73 -16.56 -23.47
N THR A 304 31.68 -16.59 -24.28
CA THR A 304 31.70 -17.24 -25.60
C THR A 304 32.26 -16.27 -26.64
N THR A 305 33.45 -16.55 -27.15
CA THR A 305 34.09 -15.83 -28.28
C THR A 305 33.76 -16.46 -29.64
N SER A 306 32.81 -17.40 -29.69
CA SER A 306 32.54 -18.19 -30.89
C SER A 306 32.16 -17.32 -32.09
N GLU A 307 32.86 -17.53 -33.21
CA GLU A 307 32.56 -16.89 -34.49
C GLU A 307 31.36 -17.53 -35.21
N THR A 308 30.83 -18.64 -34.71
CA THR A 308 29.73 -19.37 -35.34
C THR A 308 28.38 -19.01 -34.75
N GLN A 309 27.38 -18.91 -35.62
CA GLN A 309 26.00 -18.67 -35.24
C GLN A 309 25.41 -19.91 -34.54
N VAL A 310 24.74 -19.69 -33.41
CA VAL A 310 24.24 -20.77 -32.55
C VAL A 310 22.75 -21.02 -32.82
N ASP A 311 22.31 -22.28 -32.84
CA ASP A 311 20.90 -22.62 -33.06
C ASP A 311 20.05 -22.56 -31.79
N VAL A 312 20.63 -22.99 -30.66
CA VAL A 312 19.91 -23.13 -29.39
C VAL A 312 20.58 -22.34 -28.27
N LEU A 313 19.80 -21.50 -27.59
CA LEU A 313 20.15 -20.98 -26.27
C LEU A 313 19.58 -21.91 -25.19
N LEU A 314 20.46 -22.60 -24.46
CA LEU A 314 20.09 -23.45 -23.33
C LEU A 314 20.07 -22.63 -22.03
N VAL A 315 18.88 -22.45 -21.45
CA VAL A 315 18.71 -21.69 -20.21
C VAL A 315 19.04 -22.57 -19.02
N ASP A 316 20.21 -22.36 -18.45
CA ASP A 316 20.78 -23.12 -17.33
C ASP A 316 20.72 -22.36 -15.98
N THR A 317 19.96 -21.27 -15.93
CA THR A 317 19.79 -20.42 -14.74
C THR A 317 18.32 -20.29 -14.36
N LEU A 318 18.05 -20.12 -13.06
CA LEU A 318 16.69 -19.88 -12.56
C LEU A 318 16.32 -18.40 -12.70
N GLY A 319 15.05 -18.13 -13.02
CA GLY A 319 14.47 -16.79 -12.98
C GLY A 319 14.50 -15.99 -14.29
N GLN A 320 15.22 -16.44 -15.32
CA GLN A 320 15.36 -15.71 -16.60
C GLN A 320 14.24 -15.99 -17.61
N LEU A 321 13.62 -17.17 -17.54
CA LEU A 321 12.64 -17.64 -18.53
C LEU A 321 11.48 -16.64 -18.76
N GLY A 322 10.95 -16.04 -17.70
CA GLY A 322 9.83 -15.13 -17.78
C GLY A 322 10.07 -13.96 -18.74
N GLN A 323 11.30 -13.40 -18.74
CA GLN A 323 11.68 -12.32 -19.65
C GLN A 323 12.01 -12.87 -21.05
N LEU A 324 12.66 -14.04 -21.14
CA LEU A 324 13.04 -14.66 -22.41
C LEU A 324 11.84 -15.05 -23.29
N TYR A 325 10.67 -15.30 -22.70
CA TYR A 325 9.42 -15.44 -23.47
C TYR A 325 9.17 -14.23 -24.38
N SER A 326 9.67 -13.03 -24.04
CA SER A 326 9.50 -11.84 -24.87
C SER A 326 10.30 -11.90 -26.18
N LEU A 327 11.19 -12.86 -26.38
CA LEU A 327 11.89 -13.07 -27.66
C LEU A 327 11.14 -14.03 -28.59
N GLY A 328 10.24 -14.86 -28.03
CA GLY A 328 9.56 -15.91 -28.78
C GLY A 328 8.64 -15.36 -29.86
N THR A 329 8.79 -15.87 -31.08
CA THR A 329 7.75 -15.78 -32.11
C THR A 329 6.60 -16.74 -31.81
N VAL A 330 6.93 -17.94 -31.33
CA VAL A 330 5.98 -18.95 -30.83
C VAL A 330 6.54 -19.50 -29.52
N VAL A 331 5.67 -19.74 -28.55
CA VAL A 331 6.05 -20.28 -27.24
C VAL A 331 5.38 -21.63 -27.04
N PHE A 332 6.16 -22.63 -26.66
CA PHE A 332 5.67 -23.88 -26.10
C PHE A 332 5.95 -23.92 -24.60
N VAL A 333 4.95 -24.22 -23.79
CA VAL A 333 5.10 -24.39 -22.33
C VAL A 333 5.06 -25.87 -22.00
N GLY A 334 6.18 -26.38 -21.49
CA GLY A 334 6.40 -27.80 -21.17
C GLY A 334 5.71 -28.28 -19.90
N GLY A 335 6.08 -29.49 -19.48
CA GLY A 335 5.36 -30.28 -18.48
C GLY A 335 3.95 -30.68 -18.94
N SER A 336 3.68 -30.56 -20.24
CA SER A 336 2.33 -30.56 -20.79
C SER A 336 2.12 -31.62 -21.87
N LEU A 337 3.18 -32.07 -22.56
CA LEU A 337 3.16 -33.26 -23.43
C LEU A 337 3.44 -34.57 -22.67
N VAL A 338 3.89 -34.44 -21.42
CA VAL A 338 4.10 -35.54 -20.47
C VAL A 338 3.19 -35.35 -19.25
N PRO A 339 2.84 -36.41 -18.50
CA PRO A 339 1.87 -36.36 -17.40
C PRO A 339 2.43 -35.70 -16.12
N VAL A 340 2.99 -34.50 -16.27
CA VAL A 340 3.48 -33.65 -15.18
C VAL A 340 2.40 -32.69 -14.72
N GLY A 341 1.62 -32.12 -15.64
CA GLY A 341 0.45 -31.29 -15.32
C GLY A 341 0.54 -29.82 -15.71
N GLY A 342 1.56 -29.44 -16.47
CA GLY A 342 1.72 -28.13 -17.10
C GLY A 342 2.34 -27.07 -16.18
N HIS A 343 2.90 -26.03 -16.80
CA HIS A 343 3.48 -24.86 -16.11
C HIS A 343 2.77 -23.57 -16.48
N ASN A 344 3.28 -22.44 -15.98
CA ASN A 344 2.63 -21.13 -16.09
C ASN A 344 2.40 -20.68 -17.54
N LEU A 345 1.15 -20.77 -17.99
CA LEU A 345 0.72 -20.33 -19.33
C LEU A 345 0.54 -18.80 -19.42
N LEU A 346 0.42 -18.11 -18.27
CA LEU A 346 0.08 -16.69 -18.23
C LEU A 346 1.27 -15.78 -18.55
N GLU A 347 2.50 -16.17 -18.21
CA GLU A 347 3.71 -15.39 -18.50
C GLU A 347 3.85 -15.07 -20.01
N PRO A 348 3.87 -16.08 -20.92
CA PRO A 348 3.94 -15.78 -22.35
C PRO A 348 2.65 -15.13 -22.88
N ALA A 349 1.48 -15.48 -22.34
CA ALA A 349 0.21 -14.85 -22.75
C ALA A 349 0.15 -13.35 -22.41
N ALA A 350 0.67 -12.95 -21.24
CA ALA A 350 0.74 -11.55 -20.80
C ALA A 350 1.66 -10.72 -21.71
N LEU A 351 2.76 -11.33 -22.16
CA LEU A 351 3.66 -10.75 -23.17
C LEU A 351 3.05 -10.72 -24.58
N GLY A 352 1.85 -11.28 -24.76
CA GLY A 352 1.18 -11.36 -26.05
C GLY A 352 1.92 -12.28 -27.00
N ARG A 353 2.37 -13.45 -26.53
CA ARG A 353 2.97 -14.49 -27.38
C ARG A 353 1.96 -15.60 -27.68
N PRO A 354 2.01 -16.25 -28.86
CA PRO A 354 1.21 -17.43 -29.13
C PRO A 354 1.65 -18.56 -28.20
N VAL A 355 0.71 -19.09 -27.40
CA VAL A 355 1.00 -20.10 -26.38
C VAL A 355 0.51 -21.47 -26.85
N LEU A 356 1.44 -22.40 -27.05
CA LEU A 356 1.19 -23.81 -27.32
C LEU A 356 1.50 -24.64 -26.07
N PHE A 357 0.69 -25.66 -25.81
CA PHE A 357 0.87 -26.57 -24.68
C PHE A 357 0.23 -27.94 -24.97
N GLY A 358 0.67 -28.98 -24.28
CA GLY A 358 0.13 -30.33 -24.42
C GLY A 358 -1.13 -30.62 -23.59
N PRO A 359 -1.69 -31.84 -23.65
CA PRO A 359 -2.95 -32.18 -23.00
C PRO A 359 -2.88 -32.28 -21.46
N PHE A 360 -1.69 -32.41 -20.88
CA PHE A 360 -1.50 -32.59 -19.44
C PHE A 360 -1.39 -31.24 -18.71
N VAL A 361 -2.52 -30.61 -18.40
CA VAL A 361 -2.60 -29.24 -17.82
C VAL A 361 -3.25 -29.20 -16.43
N GLN A 362 -3.25 -30.31 -15.68
CA GLN A 362 -4.01 -30.43 -14.42
C GLN A 362 -3.64 -29.38 -13.36
N HIS A 363 -2.40 -28.87 -13.36
CA HIS A 363 -1.93 -27.82 -12.45
C HIS A 363 -2.35 -26.40 -12.89
N VAL A 364 -2.60 -26.22 -14.18
CA VAL A 364 -2.89 -24.91 -14.81
C VAL A 364 -4.21 -24.93 -15.61
N GLN A 365 -5.12 -25.83 -15.27
CA GLN A 365 -6.36 -26.08 -16.01
C GLN A 365 -7.17 -24.81 -16.28
N GLU A 366 -7.36 -23.98 -15.26
CA GLU A 366 -8.09 -22.70 -15.39
C GLU A 366 -7.46 -21.77 -16.43
N MET A 367 -6.13 -21.70 -16.47
CA MET A 367 -5.39 -20.87 -17.43
C MET A 367 -5.54 -21.44 -18.85
N ALA A 368 -5.46 -22.77 -18.97
CA ALA A 368 -5.64 -23.47 -20.24
C ALA A 368 -7.06 -23.25 -20.80
N ASP A 369 -8.09 -23.43 -19.97
CA ASP A 369 -9.49 -23.27 -20.35
C ASP A 369 -9.76 -21.85 -20.86
N LEU A 370 -9.24 -20.82 -20.17
CA LEU A 370 -9.38 -19.42 -20.57
C LEU A 370 -8.66 -19.11 -21.90
N LEU A 371 -7.45 -19.64 -22.10
CA LEU A 371 -6.70 -19.44 -23.33
C LEU A 371 -7.34 -20.18 -24.51
N LEU A 372 -7.89 -21.38 -24.30
CA LEU A 372 -8.63 -22.12 -25.32
C LEU A 372 -9.94 -21.42 -25.70
N ALA A 373 -10.73 -21.02 -24.70
CA ALA A 373 -12.00 -20.32 -24.91
C ALA A 373 -11.83 -18.99 -25.67
N SER A 374 -10.72 -18.29 -25.42
CA SER A 374 -10.39 -17.04 -26.13
C SER A 374 -9.61 -17.26 -27.43
N SER A 375 -9.22 -18.49 -27.76
CA SER A 375 -8.23 -18.79 -28.82
C SER A 375 -6.91 -18.00 -28.67
N GLY A 376 -6.55 -17.61 -27.45
CA GLY A 376 -5.26 -17.00 -27.11
C GLY A 376 -4.14 -18.03 -26.92
N GLY A 377 -4.48 -19.31 -26.85
CA GLY A 377 -3.53 -20.42 -26.87
C GLY A 377 -4.13 -21.64 -27.55
N ARG A 378 -3.29 -22.65 -27.81
CA ARG A 378 -3.71 -23.89 -28.47
C ARG A 378 -3.10 -25.12 -27.81
N MET A 379 -3.94 -26.11 -27.56
CA MET A 379 -3.51 -27.44 -27.13
C MET A 379 -3.03 -28.24 -28.35
N VAL A 380 -1.91 -28.93 -28.21
CA VAL A 380 -1.36 -29.89 -29.19
C VAL A 380 -1.23 -31.27 -28.53
N ARG A 381 -1.63 -32.35 -29.21
CA ARG A 381 -1.66 -33.69 -28.60
C ARG A 381 -0.31 -34.38 -28.58
N ASP A 382 0.51 -34.11 -29.58
CA ASP A 382 1.79 -34.77 -29.82
C ASP A 382 2.77 -33.83 -30.55
N ILE A 383 3.97 -34.35 -30.83
CA ILE A 383 5.02 -33.60 -31.52
C ILE A 383 4.67 -33.28 -32.98
N ASP A 384 3.88 -34.12 -33.67
CA ASP A 384 3.48 -33.88 -35.06
C ASP A 384 2.47 -32.75 -35.18
N GLU A 385 1.51 -32.69 -34.27
CA GLU A 385 0.58 -31.56 -34.15
C GLU A 385 1.32 -30.28 -33.71
N LEU A 386 2.28 -30.38 -32.79
CA LEU A 386 3.12 -29.24 -32.42
C LEU A 386 3.90 -28.68 -33.62
N VAL A 387 4.56 -29.56 -34.40
CA VAL A 387 5.33 -29.16 -35.59
C VAL A 387 4.42 -28.48 -36.62
N ARG A 388 3.25 -29.06 -36.91
CA ARG A 388 2.28 -28.47 -37.86
C ARG A 388 1.80 -27.10 -37.41
N GLU A 389 1.46 -26.95 -36.13
CA GLU A 389 0.97 -25.68 -35.60
C GLU A 389 2.06 -24.60 -35.56
N ILE A 390 3.30 -24.95 -35.21
CA ILE A 390 4.42 -24.01 -35.29
C ILE A 390 4.62 -23.58 -36.75
N GLN A 391 4.66 -24.51 -37.70
CA GLN A 391 4.82 -24.18 -39.12
C GLN A 391 3.71 -23.25 -39.63
N ALA A 392 2.45 -23.51 -39.23
CA ALA A 392 1.32 -22.65 -39.57
C ALA A 392 1.48 -21.24 -38.98
N LEU A 393 1.85 -21.10 -37.70
CA LEU A 393 2.07 -19.81 -37.05
C LEU A 393 3.29 -19.05 -37.58
N LEU A 394 4.31 -19.75 -38.10
CA LEU A 394 5.45 -19.13 -38.77
C LEU A 394 5.08 -18.60 -40.16
N THR A 395 4.23 -19.34 -40.89
CA THR A 395 3.78 -18.99 -42.25
C THR A 395 2.72 -17.88 -42.25
N GLU A 396 1.70 -18.01 -41.40
CA GLU A 396 0.53 -17.12 -41.38
C GLU A 396 0.67 -16.05 -40.29
N SER A 397 1.27 -14.90 -40.64
CA SER A 397 1.48 -13.78 -39.70
C SER A 397 0.18 -13.25 -39.09
N ALA A 398 -0.90 -13.17 -39.86
CA ALA A 398 -2.21 -12.70 -39.39
C ALA A 398 -2.80 -13.61 -38.31
N ARG A 399 -2.71 -14.94 -38.51
CA ARG A 399 -3.17 -15.93 -37.54
C ARG A 399 -2.37 -15.86 -36.24
N ARG A 400 -1.05 -15.68 -36.35
CA ARG A 400 -0.17 -15.47 -35.20
C ARG A 400 -0.54 -14.21 -34.42
N GLN A 401 -0.63 -13.05 -35.09
CA GLN A 401 -0.98 -11.77 -34.47
C GLN A 401 -2.36 -11.80 -33.81
N ALA A 402 -3.34 -12.48 -34.41
CA ALA A 402 -4.65 -12.67 -33.83
C ALA A 402 -4.58 -13.46 -32.50
N MET A 403 -3.79 -14.54 -32.46
CA MET A 403 -3.56 -15.32 -31.23
C MET A 403 -2.82 -14.49 -30.17
N GLU A 404 -1.78 -13.73 -30.56
CA GLU A 404 -1.05 -12.80 -29.68
C GLU A 404 -1.97 -11.77 -29.01
N HIS A 405 -2.83 -11.13 -29.81
CA HIS A 405 -3.79 -10.14 -29.33
C HIS A 405 -4.79 -10.77 -28.35
N ARG A 406 -5.35 -11.94 -28.70
CA ARG A 406 -6.32 -12.66 -27.86
C ARG A 406 -5.69 -13.11 -26.54
N ALA A 407 -4.47 -13.65 -26.56
CA ALA A 407 -3.73 -14.05 -25.37
C ALA A 407 -3.58 -12.88 -24.38
N ARG A 408 -3.08 -11.74 -24.88
CA ARG A 408 -2.87 -10.53 -24.08
C ARG A 408 -4.20 -9.96 -23.56
N LYS A 409 -5.23 -9.94 -24.40
CA LYS A 409 -6.58 -9.46 -24.01
C LYS A 409 -7.16 -10.32 -22.89
N THR A 410 -7.06 -11.64 -22.98
CA THR A 410 -7.55 -12.57 -21.95
C THR A 410 -6.90 -12.33 -20.60
N VAL A 411 -5.58 -12.14 -20.56
CA VAL A 411 -4.87 -11.80 -19.32
C VAL A 411 -5.35 -10.47 -18.74
N ARG A 412 -5.41 -9.41 -19.57
CA ARG A 412 -5.87 -8.07 -19.14
C ARG A 412 -7.29 -8.06 -18.57
N LEU A 413 -8.21 -8.83 -19.16
CA LEU A 413 -9.59 -8.93 -18.69
C LEU A 413 -9.71 -9.53 -17.28
N HIS A 414 -8.74 -10.36 -16.87
CA HIS A 414 -8.75 -11.06 -15.58
C HIS A 414 -7.81 -10.42 -14.54
N GLN A 415 -7.16 -9.30 -14.89
CA GLN A 415 -6.35 -8.50 -13.97
C GLN A 415 -7.20 -7.65 -13.00
N GLY A 416 -6.53 -7.06 -12.00
CA GLY A 416 -7.10 -6.19 -10.98
C GLY A 416 -7.45 -6.88 -9.66
N ALA A 417 -7.15 -8.19 -9.51
CA ALA A 417 -7.44 -8.91 -8.29
C ALA A 417 -6.58 -8.42 -7.11
N SER A 418 -5.32 -8.08 -7.37
CA SER A 418 -4.38 -7.48 -6.42
C SER A 418 -4.89 -6.14 -5.90
N GLY A 419 -5.44 -5.29 -6.77
CA GLY A 419 -6.04 -4.02 -6.39
C GLY A 419 -7.28 -4.18 -5.51
N ARG A 420 -8.17 -5.12 -5.84
CA ARG A 420 -9.34 -5.44 -4.99
C ARG A 420 -8.92 -6.01 -3.63
N ALA A 421 -7.90 -6.87 -3.60
CA ALA A 421 -7.33 -7.39 -2.36
C ALA A 421 -6.70 -6.29 -1.50
N PHE A 422 -5.97 -5.34 -2.10
CA PHE A 422 -5.41 -4.18 -1.41
C PHE A 422 -6.48 -3.39 -0.65
N VAL A 423 -7.56 -3.00 -1.36
CA VAL A 423 -8.66 -2.22 -0.77
C VAL A 423 -9.32 -2.99 0.37
N MET A 424 -9.53 -4.30 0.18
CA MET A 424 -10.10 -5.17 1.21
C MET A 424 -9.23 -5.18 2.49
N VAL A 425 -7.91 -5.32 2.36
CA VAL A 425 -6.99 -5.33 3.52
C VAL A 425 -7.00 -3.98 4.24
N GLU A 426 -6.93 -2.87 3.49
CA GLU A 426 -6.91 -1.52 4.05
C GLU A 426 -8.18 -1.22 4.88
N GLN A 427 -9.35 -1.59 4.36
CA GLN A 427 -10.63 -1.42 5.08
C GLN A 427 -10.64 -2.17 6.42
N GLN A 428 -10.05 -3.38 6.48
CA GLN A 428 -10.02 -4.17 7.72
C GLN A 428 -9.04 -3.61 8.75
N LEU A 429 -7.91 -3.05 8.30
CA LEU A 429 -6.95 -2.38 9.17
C LEU A 429 -7.54 -1.10 9.79
N LYS A 430 -8.23 -0.27 8.99
CA LYS A 430 -8.95 0.92 9.48
C LYS A 430 -9.97 0.55 10.56
N LYS A 431 -10.80 -0.46 10.32
CA LYS A 431 -11.79 -0.92 11.31
C LYS A 431 -11.16 -1.37 12.63
N ARG A 432 -10.07 -2.15 12.57
CA ARG A 432 -9.36 -2.62 13.78
C ARG A 432 -8.73 -1.47 14.57
N PHE A 433 -8.20 -0.45 13.89
CA PHE A 433 -7.65 0.73 14.53
C PHE A 433 -8.70 1.42 15.44
N PHE A 434 -9.91 1.64 14.92
CA PHE A 434 -11.01 2.23 15.71
C PHE A 434 -11.51 1.35 16.85
N ASP A 435 -11.44 0.03 16.70
CA ASP A 435 -11.82 -0.92 17.76
C ASP A 435 -10.82 -0.93 18.94
N ARG A 436 -9.54 -0.64 18.69
CA ARG A 436 -8.46 -0.64 19.70
C ARG A 436 -8.31 0.66 20.50
N LEU A 437 -8.87 1.76 20.03
CA LEU A 437 -8.84 3.03 20.77
C LEU A 437 -9.54 2.85 22.14
N PRO A 438 -8.92 3.26 23.26
CA PRO A 438 -9.35 2.87 24.59
C PRO A 438 -10.79 3.31 24.92
N ARG A 439 -11.66 2.33 25.22
CA ARG A 439 -12.84 2.51 26.08
C ARG A 439 -12.32 2.46 27.53
N LEU A 440 -12.22 3.58 28.21
CA LEU A 440 -11.56 3.58 29.52
C LEU A 440 -12.52 3.15 30.63
N ASP A 441 -12.37 1.88 31.03
CA ASP A 441 -12.45 1.44 32.43
C ASP A 441 -11.07 1.67 33.08
N PHE A 442 -11.05 2.49 34.12
CA PHE A 442 -9.86 2.88 34.87
C PHE A 442 -9.25 1.68 35.64
N ARG A 443 -10.07 0.71 36.06
CA ARG A 443 -9.60 -0.49 36.79
C ARG A 443 -8.79 -1.42 35.91
N GLY A 444 -9.21 -1.68 34.67
CA GLY A 444 -8.47 -2.51 33.72
C GLY A 444 -7.14 -1.93 33.24
N ALA A 445 -6.92 -0.61 33.34
CA ALA A 445 -5.62 0.02 33.07
C ALA A 445 -4.63 -0.20 34.23
N LEU A 446 -5.13 -0.19 35.46
CA LEU A 446 -4.35 -0.47 36.68
C LEU A 446 -3.97 -1.96 36.77
N GLU A 447 -4.88 -2.87 36.42
CA GLU A 447 -4.58 -4.32 36.34
C GLU A 447 -3.53 -4.66 35.27
N ARG A 448 -3.56 -3.97 34.13
CA ARG A 448 -2.52 -4.11 33.09
C ARG A 448 -1.18 -3.55 33.53
N TRP A 449 -1.17 -2.46 34.29
CA TRP A 449 0.03 -1.93 34.95
C TRP A 449 0.63 -2.94 35.95
N PHE A 450 -0.21 -3.68 36.68
CA PHE A 450 0.25 -4.75 37.59
C PHE A 450 0.78 -5.99 36.83
N LYS A 451 0.14 -6.42 35.74
CA LYS A 451 0.56 -7.60 34.96
C LYS A 451 1.80 -7.38 34.11
N GLU A 452 2.02 -6.18 33.57
CA GLU A 452 3.16 -5.89 32.68
C GLU A 452 4.49 -5.71 33.43
N ARG A 453 4.48 -5.56 34.77
CA ARG A 453 5.68 -5.27 35.57
C ARG A 453 6.43 -6.49 36.11
N MET A 454 5.98 -7.72 35.82
CA MET A 454 6.62 -8.96 36.28
C MET A 454 7.44 -9.73 35.23
N LEU A 455 7.61 -9.24 34.01
CA LEU A 455 8.43 -9.91 32.98
C LEU A 455 9.53 -9.00 32.48
N VAL A 456 10.61 -8.91 33.26
CA VAL A 456 11.90 -8.33 32.83
C VAL A 456 12.65 -9.39 32.03
N SER A 457 12.97 -9.08 30.77
CA SER A 457 14.00 -9.84 30.03
C SER A 457 14.57 -9.06 28.84
N LYS A 458 15.79 -8.54 29.09
CA LYS A 458 16.98 -8.54 28.23
C LYS A 458 16.91 -7.90 26.84
N GLY A 459 17.26 -6.61 26.80
CA GLY A 459 17.80 -5.88 25.65
C GLY A 459 18.10 -4.42 26.03
N GLY A 460 19.34 -3.96 25.80
CA GLY A 460 19.84 -2.57 25.94
C GLY A 460 19.21 -1.69 27.03
N VAL A 461 19.88 -1.55 28.17
CA VAL A 461 19.39 -0.82 29.35
C VAL A 461 18.92 0.60 29.00
N LEU A 462 19.67 1.34 28.17
CA LEU A 462 19.36 2.75 27.83
C LEU A 462 18.14 2.95 26.93
N THR A 463 17.88 2.09 25.95
CA THR A 463 16.74 2.26 25.01
C THR A 463 15.42 1.81 25.62
N SER A 464 15.44 0.77 26.45
CA SER A 464 14.28 0.31 27.23
C SER A 464 13.84 1.34 28.27
N PHE A 465 14.78 2.06 28.91
CA PHE A 465 14.46 3.19 29.79
C PHE A 465 13.79 4.35 29.04
N ALA A 466 14.21 4.63 27.81
CA ALA A 466 13.62 5.70 27.00
C ALA A 466 12.17 5.42 26.59
N ALA A 467 11.84 4.19 26.15
CA ALA A 467 10.48 3.80 25.77
C ALA A 467 9.51 3.75 26.96
N VAL A 468 9.97 3.23 28.11
CA VAL A 468 9.22 3.26 29.38
C VAL A 468 9.07 4.71 29.86
N GLY A 469 10.13 5.52 29.75
CA GLY A 469 10.12 6.95 30.07
C GLY A 469 9.12 7.74 29.24
N LEU A 470 9.06 7.53 27.92
CA LEU A 470 8.09 8.17 27.03
C LEU A 470 6.65 7.74 27.32
N ARG A 471 6.43 6.46 27.69
CA ARG A 471 5.11 5.98 28.14
C ARG A 471 4.70 6.63 29.46
N GLY A 472 5.61 6.72 30.43
CA GLY A 472 5.37 7.40 31.70
C GLY A 472 5.08 8.88 31.52
N ALA A 473 5.89 9.57 30.71
CA ALA A 473 5.69 10.98 30.37
C ALA A 473 4.36 11.23 29.66
N SER A 474 3.95 10.34 28.74
CA SER A 474 2.66 10.42 28.04
C SER A 474 1.47 10.28 29.00
N ILE A 475 1.55 9.37 29.98
CA ILE A 475 0.51 9.20 31.00
C ILE A 475 0.42 10.44 31.91
N LEU A 476 1.56 10.95 32.38
CA LEU A 476 1.61 12.16 33.22
C LEU A 476 1.08 13.39 32.47
N TYR A 477 1.49 13.55 31.22
CA TYR A 477 1.03 14.65 30.37
C TYR A 477 -0.46 14.55 30.07
N GLN A 478 -0.97 13.34 29.76
CA GLN A 478 -2.40 13.10 29.58
C GLN A 478 -3.18 13.43 30.86
N GLY A 479 -2.72 12.95 32.03
CA GLY A 479 -3.36 13.22 33.32
C GLY A 479 -3.42 14.71 33.63
N TRP A 480 -2.31 15.44 33.43
CA TRP A 480 -2.27 16.89 33.61
C TRP A 480 -3.25 17.62 32.68
N GLN A 481 -3.31 17.23 31.39
CA GLN A 481 -4.25 17.82 30.43
C GLN A 481 -5.71 17.56 30.80
N GLU A 482 -6.04 16.32 31.23
CA GLU A 482 -7.40 15.96 31.65
C GLU A 482 -7.81 16.74 32.91
N VAL A 483 -6.94 16.85 33.91
CA VAL A 483 -7.17 17.66 35.12
C VAL A 483 -7.35 19.14 34.76
N ARG A 484 -6.48 19.69 33.91
CA ARG A 484 -6.59 21.09 33.46
C ARG A 484 -7.91 21.35 32.74
N ALA A 485 -8.30 20.47 31.81
CA ALA A 485 -9.57 20.60 31.10
C ALA A 485 -10.77 20.52 32.07
N ALA A 486 -10.74 19.59 33.03
CA ALA A 486 -11.75 19.48 34.07
C ALA A 486 -11.83 20.76 34.91
N ALA A 487 -10.69 21.32 35.33
CA ALA A 487 -10.63 22.57 36.10
C ALA A 487 -11.27 23.77 35.37
N TYR A 488 -11.10 23.88 34.04
CA TYR A 488 -11.83 24.88 33.24
C TYR A 488 -13.33 24.58 33.16
N SER A 489 -13.71 23.31 33.01
CA SER A 489 -15.13 22.90 32.88
C SER A 489 -15.95 23.15 34.14
N VAL A 490 -15.35 23.00 35.33
CA VAL A 490 -16.01 23.26 36.63
C VAL A 490 -15.81 24.71 37.11
N GLY A 491 -15.14 25.56 36.33
CA GLY A 491 -14.92 26.97 36.64
C GLY A 491 -13.81 27.27 37.65
N LEU A 492 -13.01 26.28 38.08
CA LEU A 492 -11.85 26.47 38.95
C LEU A 492 -10.77 27.33 38.27
N LEU A 493 -10.57 27.15 36.96
CA LEU A 493 -9.75 28.05 36.15
C LEU A 493 -10.65 29.02 35.37
N ARG A 494 -10.33 30.32 35.47
CA ARG A 494 -11.15 31.38 34.88
C ARG A 494 -11.04 31.40 33.35
N SER A 495 -12.19 31.29 32.69
CA SER A 495 -12.35 31.58 31.26
C SER A 495 -12.81 33.02 31.06
N VAL A 496 -12.21 33.74 30.12
CA VAL A 496 -12.59 35.10 29.75
C VAL A 496 -13.63 35.03 28.63
N ARG A 497 -14.77 35.69 28.83
CA ARG A 497 -15.77 35.93 27.78
C ARG A 497 -15.57 37.35 27.25
N VAL A 498 -15.72 37.52 25.95
CA VAL A 498 -15.67 38.81 25.24
C VAL A 498 -17.06 39.14 24.69
N PRO A 499 -17.37 40.42 24.41
CA PRO A 499 -18.72 40.86 24.01
C PRO A 499 -19.13 40.48 22.57
N ARG A 500 -18.25 39.83 21.79
CA ARG A 500 -18.52 39.38 20.42
C ARG A 500 -18.44 37.87 20.33
N SER A 501 -19.10 37.30 19.33
CA SER A 501 -19.09 35.85 19.10
C SER A 501 -17.68 35.35 18.78
N VAL A 502 -17.32 34.21 19.36
CA VAL A 502 -16.01 33.58 19.21
C VAL A 502 -16.15 32.17 18.65
N ILE A 503 -15.64 31.95 17.45
CA ILE A 503 -15.60 30.64 16.78
C ILE A 503 -14.17 30.10 16.91
N SER A 504 -14.00 28.91 17.49
CA SER A 504 -12.72 28.21 17.53
C SER A 504 -12.66 27.09 16.51
N ILE A 505 -11.59 27.09 15.73
CA ILE A 505 -11.25 26.02 14.80
C ILE A 505 -9.95 25.40 15.30
N GLY A 506 -9.95 24.09 15.55
CA GLY A 506 -8.73 23.41 15.98
C GLY A 506 -8.83 21.90 15.89
N ASN A 507 -7.79 21.20 16.35
CA ASN A 507 -7.69 19.74 16.23
C ASN A 507 -7.19 19.08 17.53
N LEU A 508 -7.12 17.74 17.53
CA LEU A 508 -6.59 16.96 18.65
C LEU A 508 -5.17 16.41 18.41
N THR A 509 -4.62 16.52 17.20
CA THR A 509 -3.34 15.91 16.80
C THR A 509 -2.26 16.94 16.48
N LEU A 510 -0.99 16.54 16.57
CA LEU A 510 0.15 17.26 16.02
C LEU A 510 0.19 16.97 14.51
N GLY A 511 0.34 18.00 13.68
CA GLY A 511 0.35 17.89 12.22
C GLY A 511 -0.73 18.70 11.51
N GLY A 512 -0.71 18.63 10.18
CA GLY A 512 -1.59 19.37 9.27
C GLY A 512 -2.94 18.69 9.04
N THR A 513 -3.94 19.01 9.86
CA THR A 513 -5.30 18.45 9.75
C THR A 513 -6.27 19.27 8.90
N GLY A 514 -5.79 20.24 8.12
CA GLY A 514 -6.65 21.12 7.32
C GLY A 514 -7.29 22.28 8.09
N LYS A 515 -6.72 22.69 9.23
CA LYS A 515 -7.21 23.83 10.04
C LYS A 515 -7.20 25.15 9.26
N THR A 516 -6.06 25.53 8.68
CA THR A 516 -5.92 26.82 7.96
C THR A 516 -6.89 26.95 6.78
N PRO A 517 -7.07 25.94 5.90
CA PRO A 517 -8.14 25.96 4.90
C PRO A 517 -9.55 26.10 5.48
N THR A 518 -9.82 25.47 6.63
CA THR A 518 -11.11 25.59 7.32
C THR A 518 -11.34 27.02 7.82
N VAL A 519 -10.33 27.65 8.43
CA VAL A 519 -10.39 29.06 8.89
C VAL A 519 -10.71 29.99 7.72
N MET A 520 -10.02 29.83 6.59
CA MET A 520 -10.27 30.65 5.40
C MET A 520 -11.69 30.48 4.86
N THR A 521 -12.18 29.23 4.82
CA THR A 521 -13.54 28.91 4.34
C THR A 521 -14.60 29.56 5.22
N VAL A 522 -14.46 29.43 6.55
CA VAL A 522 -15.37 30.06 7.53
C VAL A 522 -15.35 31.59 7.40
N CYS A 523 -14.17 32.20 7.27
CA CYS A 523 -14.07 33.66 7.15
C CYS A 523 -14.70 34.19 5.86
N ARG A 524 -14.54 33.48 4.72
CA ARG A 524 -15.20 33.85 3.46
C ARG A 524 -16.71 33.78 3.57
N PHE A 525 -17.24 32.72 4.19
CA PHE A 525 -18.67 32.58 4.42
C PHE A 525 -19.22 33.72 5.29
N LEU A 526 -18.59 33.99 6.44
CA LEU A 526 -19.02 35.05 7.35
C LEU A 526 -19.05 36.42 6.67
N ARG A 527 -18.02 36.72 5.86
CA ARG A 527 -17.96 37.96 5.09
C ARG A 527 -19.05 38.03 4.02
N ALA A 528 -19.34 36.93 3.33
CA ALA A 528 -20.44 36.87 2.36
C ALA A 528 -21.81 37.12 3.01
N GLN A 529 -21.96 36.78 4.29
CA GLN A 529 -23.15 37.10 5.11
C GLN A 529 -23.12 38.52 5.70
N GLY A 530 -22.13 39.34 5.36
CA GLY A 530 -22.02 40.73 5.82
C GLY A 530 -21.31 40.93 7.17
N HIS A 531 -20.81 39.86 7.79
CA HIS A 531 -20.02 39.96 9.02
C HIS A 531 -18.59 40.45 8.76
N ARG A 532 -17.93 40.93 9.81
CA ARG A 532 -16.56 41.45 9.82
C ARG A 532 -15.67 40.56 10.71
N PRO A 533 -15.27 39.38 10.21
CA PRO A 533 -14.43 38.47 10.99
C PRO A 533 -13.03 39.02 11.19
N VAL A 534 -12.44 38.71 12.36
CA VAL A 534 -11.00 38.86 12.62
C VAL A 534 -10.41 37.52 13.04
N VAL A 535 -9.32 37.12 12.40
CA VAL A 535 -8.61 35.87 12.72
C VAL A 535 -7.61 36.11 13.85
N LEU A 536 -7.66 35.27 14.88
CA LEU A 536 -6.69 35.24 15.97
C LEU A 536 -5.80 34.01 15.85
N SER A 537 -4.53 34.18 15.49
CA SER A 537 -3.56 33.07 15.33
C SER A 537 -2.41 33.15 16.34
N ARG A 538 -1.71 32.02 16.52
CA ARG A 538 -0.53 31.92 17.40
C ARG A 538 0.71 32.59 16.81
N GLY A 539 0.86 32.55 15.49
CA GLY A 539 2.12 32.85 14.81
C GLY A 539 3.17 31.76 14.93
N TYR A 540 2.79 30.48 14.81
CA TYR A 540 3.74 29.36 14.92
C TYR A 540 4.84 29.47 13.85
N GLY A 541 6.12 29.40 14.27
CA GLY A 541 7.29 29.59 13.40
C GLY A 541 7.75 31.05 13.23
N GLY A 542 6.98 32.03 13.70
CA GLY A 542 7.37 33.44 13.75
C GLY A 542 8.14 33.81 15.03
N ARG A 543 8.67 35.04 15.09
CA ARG A 543 9.44 35.55 16.25
C ARG A 543 8.57 36.28 17.27
N ILE A 544 7.26 36.36 17.06
CA ILE A 544 6.33 37.13 17.89
C ILE A 544 5.93 36.30 19.12
N GLY A 545 6.31 36.79 20.30
CA GLY A 545 5.99 36.19 21.61
C GLY A 545 4.57 36.50 22.10
N LYS A 546 4.46 37.19 23.24
CA LYS A 546 3.15 37.60 23.82
C LYS A 546 2.60 38.90 23.25
N ALA A 547 3.41 39.69 22.56
CA ALA A 547 2.98 40.94 21.93
C ALA A 547 1.85 40.67 20.92
N VAL A 548 0.86 41.56 20.89
CA VAL A 548 -0.20 41.53 19.87
C VAL A 548 0.28 42.29 18.65
N ARG A 549 0.17 41.69 17.47
CA ARG A 549 0.50 42.35 16.20
C ARG A 549 -0.55 42.07 15.14
N VAL A 550 -0.84 43.07 14.33
CA VAL A 550 -1.70 42.96 13.13
C VAL A 550 -0.81 42.57 11.95
N VAL A 551 -1.21 41.55 11.21
CA VAL A 551 -0.50 41.05 10.02
C VAL A 551 -1.07 41.67 8.75
N SER A 552 -2.39 41.79 8.71
CA SER A 552 -3.14 42.48 7.67
C SER A 552 -4.27 43.29 8.28
N ASP A 553 -4.55 44.45 7.70
CA ASP A 553 -5.74 45.26 7.98
C ASP A 553 -6.59 45.42 6.70
N SER A 554 -7.60 46.29 6.71
CA SER A 554 -8.45 46.56 5.55
C SER A 554 -7.75 47.31 4.41
N THR A 555 -6.49 47.71 4.58
CA THR A 555 -5.70 48.52 3.63
C THR A 555 -4.49 47.79 3.04
N GLY A 556 -4.03 46.69 3.65
CA GLY A 556 -2.97 45.85 3.09
C GLY A 556 -2.32 44.88 4.08
N ILE A 557 -1.28 44.18 3.62
CA ILE A 557 -0.41 43.32 4.44
C ILE A 557 0.75 44.17 4.95
N ASP A 558 0.83 44.38 6.26
CA ASP A 558 1.83 45.26 6.88
C ASP A 558 3.20 44.57 7.05
N ARG A 559 3.23 43.23 7.11
CA ARG A 559 4.43 42.48 7.56
C ARG A 559 4.68 41.15 6.85
N GLY A 560 5.95 40.85 6.60
CA GLY A 560 6.39 39.63 5.91
C GLY A 560 6.46 38.37 6.78
N PRO A 561 6.56 37.17 6.18
CA PRO A 561 6.30 35.89 6.87
C PRO A 561 7.33 35.49 7.93
N ASP A 562 8.53 36.08 7.93
CA ASP A 562 9.58 35.78 8.92
C ASP A 562 9.29 36.36 10.31
N GLU A 563 8.45 37.40 10.38
CA GLU A 563 7.99 37.96 11.66
C GLU A 563 6.75 37.21 12.18
N VAL A 564 5.76 36.99 11.30
CA VAL A 564 4.39 36.58 11.67
C VAL A 564 4.11 35.08 11.52
N GLY A 565 4.94 34.36 10.76
CA GLY A 565 4.77 32.93 10.44
C GLY A 565 4.10 32.68 9.08
N ASP A 566 4.35 31.50 8.51
CA ASP A 566 3.86 31.12 7.18
C ASP A 566 2.31 31.04 7.11
N GLU A 567 1.67 30.49 8.15
CA GLU A 567 0.20 30.29 8.17
C GLU A 567 -0.60 31.61 8.29
N PRO A 568 -0.27 32.54 9.21
CA PRO A 568 -0.94 33.85 9.25
C PRO A 568 -0.76 34.66 7.97
N SER A 569 0.43 34.62 7.37
CA SER A 569 0.71 35.32 6.11
C SER A 569 -0.14 34.78 4.97
N LEU A 570 -0.29 33.46 4.86
CA LEU A 570 -1.15 32.83 3.88
C LEU A 570 -2.62 33.22 4.09
N MET A 571 -3.12 33.24 5.33
CA MET A 571 -4.51 33.64 5.60
C MET A 571 -4.77 35.10 5.23
N ALA A 572 -3.83 36.00 5.56
CA ALA A 572 -3.91 37.41 5.21
C ALA A 572 -3.99 37.65 3.69
N ASP A 573 -3.20 36.91 2.92
CA ASP A 573 -3.21 36.97 1.45
C ASP A 573 -4.50 36.38 0.83
N ARG A 574 -4.99 35.28 1.38
CA ARG A 574 -6.06 34.47 0.75
C ARG A 574 -7.48 34.86 1.16
N VAL A 575 -7.62 35.76 2.13
CA VAL A 575 -8.90 36.31 2.58
C VAL A 575 -8.78 37.83 2.70
N PRO A 576 -8.59 38.56 1.58
CA PRO A 576 -8.34 40.00 1.61
C PRO A 576 -9.49 40.74 2.29
N GLY A 577 -9.17 41.70 3.16
CA GLY A 577 -10.17 42.45 3.93
C GLY A 577 -10.63 41.77 5.23
N VAL A 578 -10.07 40.60 5.59
CA VAL A 578 -10.21 39.99 6.91
C VAL A 578 -8.91 40.20 7.69
N PRO A 579 -8.92 41.00 8.77
CA PRO A 579 -7.72 41.22 9.56
C PRO A 579 -7.22 39.95 10.25
N VAL A 580 -5.90 39.76 10.27
CA VAL A 580 -5.25 38.66 10.98
C VAL A 580 -4.39 39.22 12.10
N VAL A 581 -4.67 38.81 13.34
CA VAL A 581 -3.97 39.23 14.57
C VAL A 581 -3.20 38.04 15.14
N VAL A 582 -1.91 38.25 15.39
CA VAL A 582 -1.00 37.23 15.92
C VAL A 582 -0.63 37.53 17.37
N SER A 583 -0.85 36.56 18.26
CA SER A 583 -0.30 36.55 19.62
C SER A 583 -0.32 35.15 20.25
N SER A 584 0.68 34.86 21.08
CA SER A 584 0.61 33.68 21.97
C SER A 584 -0.52 33.80 23.03
N ASP A 585 -0.94 35.03 23.37
CA ASP A 585 -2.06 35.33 24.27
C ASP A 585 -3.32 35.73 23.47
N ARG A 586 -4.24 34.78 23.30
CA ARG A 586 -5.48 35.01 22.52
C ARG A 586 -6.47 35.92 23.23
N VAL A 587 -6.39 36.05 24.55
CA VAL A 587 -7.27 36.97 25.29
C VAL A 587 -6.83 38.40 25.03
N ALA A 588 -5.52 38.65 25.06
CA ALA A 588 -4.96 39.96 24.72
C ALA A 588 -5.23 40.31 23.24
N ALA A 589 -5.03 39.35 22.33
CA ALA A 589 -5.34 39.54 20.91
C ALA A 589 -6.84 39.82 20.67
N ALA A 590 -7.72 39.12 21.37
CA ALA A 590 -9.16 39.36 21.29
C ALA A 590 -9.53 40.77 21.77
N ARG A 591 -9.00 41.23 22.91
CA ARG A 591 -9.27 42.59 23.40
C ARG A 591 -8.80 43.66 22.41
N TYR A 592 -7.57 43.51 21.93
CA TYR A 592 -7.03 44.41 20.92
C TYR A 592 -7.88 44.43 19.64
N ALA A 593 -8.29 43.27 19.14
CA ALA A 593 -9.13 43.18 17.94
C ALA A 593 -10.49 43.87 18.10
N LEU A 594 -11.04 43.90 19.32
CA LEU A 594 -12.31 44.56 19.61
C LEU A 594 -12.18 46.08 19.79
N GLU A 595 -11.02 46.55 20.25
CA GLU A 595 -10.73 47.96 20.47
C GLU A 595 -10.26 48.65 19.18
N ALA A 596 -9.40 47.99 18.40
CA ALA A 596 -8.66 48.60 17.30
C ALA A 596 -9.19 48.24 15.91
N LEU A 597 -10.01 47.19 15.77
CA LEU A 597 -10.49 46.70 14.48
C LEU A 597 -12.03 46.65 14.44
N PRO A 598 -12.66 46.96 13.31
CA PRO A 598 -14.11 46.91 13.17
C PRO A 598 -14.59 45.46 13.06
N SER A 599 -14.66 44.75 14.19
CA SER A 599 -14.98 43.32 14.26
C SER A 599 -16.28 43.02 15.01
N ASP A 600 -17.09 42.12 14.45
CA ASP A 600 -18.30 41.58 15.08
C ASP A 600 -18.19 40.09 15.42
N VAL A 601 -17.20 39.39 14.87
CA VAL A 601 -16.88 37.98 15.15
C VAL A 601 -15.37 37.74 15.18
N LEU A 602 -14.93 36.90 16.13
CA LEU A 602 -13.54 36.48 16.27
C LEU A 602 -13.41 34.99 15.89
N VAL A 603 -12.45 34.67 15.02
CA VAL A 603 -12.17 33.30 14.58
C VAL A 603 -10.79 32.86 15.09
N LEU A 604 -10.74 31.89 15.98
CA LEU A 604 -9.47 31.36 16.51
C LEU A 604 -8.93 30.28 15.58
N ASP A 605 -7.71 30.51 15.11
CA ASP A 605 -6.89 29.51 14.44
C ASP A 605 -6.12 28.68 15.49
N ASP A 606 -6.24 27.35 15.39
CA ASP A 606 -5.69 26.36 16.33
C ASP A 606 -6.13 26.60 17.80
N GLY A 607 -7.42 26.93 17.98
CA GLY A 607 -7.99 27.39 19.25
C GLY A 607 -8.46 26.30 20.22
N TYR A 608 -8.50 25.03 19.81
CA TYR A 608 -9.20 23.97 20.56
C TYR A 608 -8.65 23.75 21.98
N GLN A 609 -7.32 23.86 22.16
CA GLN A 609 -6.64 23.77 23.45
C GLN A 609 -6.65 25.10 24.25
N HIS A 610 -7.05 26.21 23.65
CA HIS A 610 -7.00 27.54 24.28
C HIS A 610 -8.22 27.79 25.17
N LEU A 611 -8.33 27.03 26.27
CA LEU A 611 -9.50 27.04 27.16
C LEU A 611 -9.76 28.38 27.88
N ARG A 612 -8.76 29.28 27.94
CA ARG A 612 -8.85 30.55 28.67
C ARG A 612 -9.74 31.58 27.98
N LEU A 613 -9.95 31.49 26.67
CA LEU A 613 -10.94 32.30 25.96
C LEU A 613 -12.19 31.44 25.77
N LYS A 614 -13.35 31.94 26.18
CA LYS A 614 -14.63 31.26 25.99
C LYS A 614 -15.03 31.35 24.52
N ARG A 615 -15.64 30.27 24.01
CA ARG A 615 -16.07 30.13 22.62
C ARG A 615 -17.56 29.87 22.59
N ASP A 616 -18.21 30.40 21.57
CA ASP A 616 -19.64 30.20 21.30
C ASP A 616 -19.84 29.06 20.30
N LEU A 617 -18.84 28.79 19.45
CA LEU A 617 -18.76 27.59 18.63
C LEU A 617 -17.35 27.01 18.65
N ASN A 618 -17.22 25.71 18.94
CA ASN A 618 -15.95 24.99 18.97
C ASN A 618 -15.94 23.89 17.90
N LEU A 619 -15.50 24.24 16.69
CA LEU A 619 -15.39 23.34 15.54
C LEU A 619 -14.10 22.52 15.64
N LEU A 620 -14.26 21.19 15.74
CA LEU A 620 -13.14 20.27 15.73
C LEU A 620 -12.85 19.74 14.32
N VAL A 621 -11.64 19.96 13.85
CA VAL A 621 -11.16 19.46 12.56
C VAL A 621 -10.40 18.15 12.77
N VAL A 622 -10.82 17.09 12.08
CA VAL A 622 -10.24 15.74 12.16
C VAL A 622 -9.83 15.28 10.77
N ASP A 623 -8.57 14.88 10.60
CA ASP A 623 -8.08 14.31 9.34
C ASP A 623 -8.67 12.91 9.12
N ALA A 624 -9.42 12.68 8.04
CA ALA A 624 -10.01 11.37 7.76
C ALA A 624 -8.98 10.29 7.40
N VAL A 625 -7.78 10.69 6.97
CA VAL A 625 -6.69 9.77 6.58
C VAL A 625 -5.94 9.28 7.81
N ASP A 626 -5.62 10.18 8.74
CA ASP A 626 -4.94 9.87 10.01
C ASP A 626 -5.57 10.62 11.20
N PRO A 627 -6.78 10.23 11.64
CA PRO A 627 -7.60 11.04 12.56
C PRO A 627 -7.00 11.20 13.96
N PHE A 628 -6.27 10.20 14.44
CA PHE A 628 -5.77 10.15 15.82
C PHE A 628 -4.33 9.62 15.92
N GLY A 629 -3.60 9.53 14.80
CA GLY A 629 -2.23 9.01 14.79
C GLY A 629 -2.13 7.60 15.33
N ASN A 630 -1.17 7.37 16.22
CA ASN A 630 -0.98 6.09 16.88
C ASN A 630 -1.86 5.86 18.12
N GLY A 631 -2.80 6.78 18.41
CA GLY A 631 -3.74 6.70 19.53
C GLY A 631 -3.16 7.07 20.91
N TYR A 632 -1.89 7.50 20.99
CA TYR A 632 -1.26 7.93 22.24
C TYR A 632 -1.09 9.45 22.30
N VAL A 633 -1.18 10.02 23.50
CA VAL A 633 -0.87 11.43 23.77
C VAL A 633 0.64 11.66 23.70
N PHE A 634 1.05 12.83 23.23
CA PHE A 634 2.43 13.30 23.27
C PHE A 634 3.08 13.07 24.66
N PRO A 635 4.36 12.65 24.74
CA PRO A 635 5.33 12.46 23.66
C PRO A 635 5.34 11.05 23.02
N ARG A 636 4.52 10.10 23.50
CA ARG A 636 4.46 8.75 22.91
C ARG A 636 3.76 8.72 21.54
N GLY A 637 2.86 9.67 21.31
CA GLY A 637 2.10 9.78 20.07
C GLY A 637 1.88 11.22 19.64
N THR A 638 1.02 11.38 18.63
CA THR A 638 0.74 12.67 18.02
C THR A 638 -0.46 13.37 18.65
N LEU A 639 -1.22 12.74 19.54
CA LEU A 639 -2.35 13.42 20.19
C LEU A 639 -1.85 14.52 21.15
N ARG A 640 -2.36 15.74 20.98
CA ARG A 640 -2.14 16.89 21.88
C ARG A 640 -2.95 16.76 23.17
N GLU A 641 -4.11 16.13 23.05
CA GLU A 641 -5.04 15.82 24.12
C GLU A 641 -5.67 14.44 23.86
N SER A 642 -6.15 13.80 24.92
CA SER A 642 -6.91 12.55 24.81
C SER A 642 -8.12 12.69 23.88
N VAL A 643 -8.44 11.63 23.13
CA VAL A 643 -9.62 11.57 22.23
C VAL A 643 -10.93 11.86 22.98
N ARG A 644 -10.97 11.66 24.30
CA ARG A 644 -12.09 12.05 25.17
C ARG A 644 -12.47 13.53 25.05
N GLN A 645 -11.50 14.39 24.76
CA GLN A 645 -11.74 15.82 24.62
C GLN A 645 -12.55 16.20 23.37
N LEU A 646 -12.92 15.21 22.53
CA LEU A 646 -14.01 15.31 21.56
C LEU A 646 -15.32 15.80 22.18
N CYS A 647 -15.56 15.53 23.47
CA CYS A 647 -16.81 15.91 24.14
C CYS A 647 -17.07 17.43 24.15
N ARG A 648 -16.02 18.24 24.00
CA ARG A 648 -16.07 19.71 23.98
C ARG A 648 -16.32 20.29 22.59
N ALA A 649 -16.36 19.46 21.56
CA ALA A 649 -16.70 19.92 20.22
C ALA A 649 -18.20 20.22 20.18
N ASP A 650 -18.56 21.25 19.42
CA ASP A 650 -19.95 21.55 19.07
C ASP A 650 -20.28 20.98 17.68
N ALA A 651 -19.27 20.83 16.83
CA ALA A 651 -19.33 20.13 15.55
C ALA A 651 -17.97 19.55 15.17
N VAL A 652 -17.96 18.56 14.28
CA VAL A 652 -16.75 18.00 13.68
C VAL A 652 -16.75 18.21 12.16
N LEU A 653 -15.62 18.69 11.63
CA LEU A 653 -15.31 18.69 10.21
C LEU A 653 -14.26 17.62 9.91
N LEU A 654 -14.64 16.58 9.17
CA LEU A 654 -13.73 15.58 8.64
C LEU A 654 -13.05 16.13 7.39
N THR A 655 -11.74 16.33 7.43
CA THR A 655 -10.95 16.81 6.30
C THR A 655 -10.33 15.65 5.54
N HIS A 656 -9.87 15.94 4.33
CA HIS A 656 -9.12 14.99 3.50
C HIS A 656 -9.91 13.72 3.12
N VAL A 657 -11.24 13.83 3.01
CA VAL A 657 -12.09 12.71 2.60
C VAL A 657 -11.93 12.48 1.09
N GLY A 658 -11.46 11.28 0.72
CA GLY A 658 -11.40 10.86 -0.69
C GLY A 658 -12.78 10.45 -1.20
N HIS A 659 -13.44 9.53 -0.48
CA HIS A 659 -14.80 9.09 -0.76
C HIS A 659 -15.64 9.03 0.54
N PRO A 660 -16.90 9.51 0.58
CA PRO A 660 -17.70 9.58 1.81
C PRO A 660 -17.81 8.26 2.59
N ALA A 661 -17.99 7.14 1.88
CA ALA A 661 -18.04 5.79 2.45
C ALA A 661 -16.79 5.37 3.25
N GLU A 662 -15.65 6.06 3.06
CA GLU A 662 -14.42 5.79 3.82
C GLU A 662 -14.48 6.32 5.24
N THR A 663 -15.45 7.20 5.55
CA THR A 663 -15.57 7.86 6.85
C THR A 663 -16.56 7.21 7.81
N ASP A 664 -17.36 6.23 7.37
CA ASP A 664 -18.45 5.64 8.17
C ASP A 664 -17.99 5.14 9.55
N GLU A 665 -16.85 4.44 9.61
CA GLU A 665 -16.30 3.92 10.87
C GLU A 665 -15.77 5.04 11.77
N LEU A 666 -15.17 6.09 11.18
CA LEU A 666 -14.71 7.27 11.92
C LEU A 666 -15.90 8.06 12.49
N GLN A 667 -16.97 8.24 11.72
CA GLN A 667 -18.19 8.89 12.17
C GLN A 667 -18.85 8.10 13.31
N LYS A 668 -18.98 6.77 13.17
CA LYS A 668 -19.47 5.90 14.25
C LYS A 668 -18.60 6.02 15.50
N PHE A 669 -17.28 6.10 15.34
CA PHE A 669 -16.35 6.27 16.45
C PHE A 669 -16.57 7.61 17.18
N ILE A 670 -16.66 8.73 16.45
CA ILE A 670 -16.92 10.05 17.03
C ILE A 670 -18.26 10.07 17.79
N ARG A 671 -19.30 9.47 17.19
CA ARG A 671 -20.63 9.37 17.81
C ARG A 671 -20.65 8.56 19.13
N ARG A 672 -19.62 7.75 19.43
CA ARG A 672 -19.48 7.09 20.75
C ARG A 672 -19.16 8.08 21.86
N TYR A 673 -18.57 9.24 21.55
CA TYR A 673 -18.21 10.26 22.54
C TYR A 673 -19.28 11.34 22.65
N ARG A 674 -19.90 11.73 21.53
CA ARG A 674 -21.05 12.64 21.45
C ARG A 674 -21.98 12.19 20.33
N SER A 675 -23.12 11.61 20.69
CA SER A 675 -24.05 11.01 19.73
C SER A 675 -24.80 12.03 18.87
N ASP A 676 -25.01 13.22 19.41
CA ASP A 676 -25.75 14.36 18.87
C ASP A 676 -24.91 15.30 18.01
N LEU A 677 -23.59 15.06 17.92
CA LEU A 677 -22.66 15.98 17.27
C LEU A 677 -22.90 16.05 15.75
N PRO A 678 -23.11 17.25 15.17
CA PRO A 678 -23.03 17.45 13.73
C PRO A 678 -21.64 17.05 13.20
N ILE A 679 -21.62 16.20 12.17
CA ILE A 679 -20.39 15.77 11.50
C ILE A 679 -20.50 16.13 10.02
N PHE A 680 -19.59 16.97 9.56
CA PHE A 680 -19.47 17.40 8.18
C PHE A 680 -18.24 16.75 7.55
N THR A 681 -18.26 16.55 6.23
CA THR A 681 -17.11 16.07 5.47
C THR A 681 -16.63 17.15 4.52
N SER A 682 -15.33 17.15 4.23
CA SER A 682 -14.75 18.08 3.26
C SER A 682 -13.68 17.43 2.40
N ARG A 683 -13.58 17.95 1.18
CA ARG A 683 -12.61 17.53 0.17
C ARG A 683 -11.76 18.72 -0.22
N HIS A 684 -10.50 18.44 -0.52
CA HIS A 684 -9.61 19.46 -1.05
C HIS A 684 -9.54 19.29 -2.56
N ARG A 685 -9.74 20.37 -3.32
CA ARG A 685 -9.57 20.40 -4.77
C ARG A 685 -8.59 21.51 -5.12
N ILE A 686 -7.74 21.27 -6.12
CA ILE A 686 -6.99 22.37 -6.74
C ILE A 686 -7.95 23.06 -7.70
N VAL A 687 -8.14 24.36 -7.52
CA VAL A 687 -9.09 25.15 -8.33
C VAL A 687 -8.39 25.88 -9.47
N GLU A 688 -7.14 26.29 -9.26
CA GLU A 688 -6.31 26.93 -10.29
C GLU A 688 -4.82 26.80 -9.93
N LEU A 689 -3.96 27.07 -10.92
CA LEU A 689 -2.54 27.30 -10.74
C LEU A 689 -2.28 28.80 -10.79
N VAL A 690 -1.68 29.35 -9.75
CA VAL A 690 -1.38 30.78 -9.64
C VAL A 690 0.10 30.97 -9.96
N PRO A 691 0.47 31.86 -10.89
CA PRO A 691 1.88 32.11 -11.16
C PRO A 691 2.57 32.67 -9.92
N ILE A 692 3.77 32.19 -9.64
CA ILE A 692 4.60 32.74 -8.56
C ILE A 692 5.22 34.07 -9.02
N GLY A 693 5.58 34.17 -10.30
CA GLY A 693 6.01 35.40 -10.97
C GLY A 693 4.85 36.16 -11.66
N PRO A 694 5.17 37.05 -12.61
CA PRO A 694 4.14 37.79 -13.37
C PRO A 694 3.35 36.86 -14.29
N GLY A 695 2.03 37.03 -14.31
CA GLY A 695 1.13 36.25 -15.18
C GLY A 695 -0.31 36.23 -14.68
N SER A 696 -1.20 35.61 -15.45
CA SER A 696 -2.57 35.31 -15.05
C SER A 696 -2.67 33.90 -14.48
N SER A 697 -3.61 33.67 -13.56
CA SER A 697 -3.89 32.32 -13.06
C SER A 697 -4.45 31.41 -14.16
N LEU A 698 -4.17 30.12 -14.03
CA LEU A 698 -4.61 29.08 -14.96
C LEU A 698 -5.65 28.19 -14.25
N PRO A 699 -6.91 28.15 -14.71
CA PRO A 699 -7.92 27.26 -14.15
C PRO A 699 -7.45 25.81 -14.15
N PHE A 700 -7.74 25.06 -13.08
CA PHE A 700 -7.22 23.71 -12.91
C PHE A 700 -7.67 22.74 -14.01
N GLU A 701 -8.81 22.99 -14.65
CA GLU A 701 -9.33 22.16 -15.74
C GLU A 701 -8.44 22.21 -17.00
N ASN A 702 -7.63 23.26 -17.13
CA ASN A 702 -6.76 23.49 -18.28
C ASN A 702 -5.38 22.84 -18.15
N ILE A 703 -5.11 22.09 -17.06
CA ILE A 703 -3.82 21.40 -16.88
C ILE A 703 -3.77 20.03 -17.57
N LYS A 704 -4.88 19.58 -18.16
CA LYS A 704 -4.98 18.25 -18.77
C LYS A 704 -3.98 18.10 -19.93
N GLY A 705 -3.11 17.10 -19.85
CA GLY A 705 -2.02 16.86 -20.79
C GLY A 705 -0.82 17.80 -20.61
N MET A 706 -0.88 18.74 -19.67
CA MET A 706 0.25 19.63 -19.37
C MET A 706 1.35 18.83 -18.67
N ARG A 707 2.55 18.87 -19.24
CA ARG A 707 3.73 18.25 -18.65
C ARG A 707 4.33 19.19 -17.60
N LEU A 708 4.58 18.69 -16.40
CA LEU A 708 5.04 19.52 -15.28
C LEU A 708 5.96 18.77 -14.32
N ILE A 709 6.73 19.51 -13.53
CA ILE A 709 7.45 19.02 -12.34
C ILE A 709 6.67 19.40 -11.09
N ALA A 710 6.43 18.44 -10.20
CA ALA A 710 5.80 18.72 -8.90
C ALA A 710 6.87 18.98 -7.82
N VAL A 711 6.76 20.07 -7.08
CA VAL A 711 7.69 20.41 -5.97
C VAL A 711 6.91 20.50 -4.67
N THR A 712 7.31 19.76 -3.64
CA THR A 712 6.55 19.74 -2.38
C THR A 712 7.43 19.56 -1.16
N GLY A 713 7.24 20.44 -0.17
CA GLY A 713 7.83 20.40 1.18
C GLY A 713 6.76 20.35 2.27
N ILE A 714 5.70 19.54 2.06
CA ILE A 714 4.60 19.33 3.02
C ILE A 714 4.59 17.91 3.59
N GLY A 715 3.92 17.69 4.72
CA GLY A 715 3.88 16.40 5.42
C GLY A 715 3.26 15.21 4.66
N GLN A 716 2.64 15.41 3.49
CA GLN A 716 2.09 14.35 2.63
C GLN A 716 2.38 14.64 1.13
N PRO A 717 3.63 14.48 0.67
CA PRO A 717 4.05 14.89 -0.67
C PRO A 717 3.34 14.12 -1.81
N ASP A 718 3.15 12.81 -1.66
CA ASP A 718 2.56 11.96 -2.71
C ASP A 718 1.11 12.31 -3.05
N ARG A 719 0.40 12.93 -2.09
CA ARG A 719 -0.99 13.33 -2.29
C ARG A 719 -1.08 14.53 -3.24
N PHE A 720 -0.15 15.48 -3.09
CA PHE A 720 -0.08 16.65 -3.95
C PHE A 720 0.13 16.26 -5.42
N VAL A 721 1.08 15.34 -5.66
CA VAL A 721 1.35 14.79 -6.99
C VAL A 721 0.12 14.09 -7.57
N ARG A 722 -0.55 13.25 -6.77
CA ARG A 722 -1.77 12.56 -7.19
C ARG A 722 -2.92 13.52 -7.54
N MET A 723 -3.04 14.64 -6.84
CA MET A 723 -4.05 15.65 -7.15
C MET A 723 -3.81 16.28 -8.52
N LEU A 724 -2.56 16.62 -8.85
CA LEU A 724 -2.19 17.14 -10.19
C LEU A 724 -2.47 16.10 -11.29
N GLN A 725 -2.09 14.84 -11.06
CA GLN A 725 -2.36 13.73 -11.99
C GLN A 725 -3.86 13.47 -12.18
N ALA A 726 -4.66 13.60 -11.12
CA ALA A 726 -6.11 13.46 -11.20
C ALA A 726 -6.77 14.59 -12.02
N GLY A 727 -6.14 15.77 -12.08
CA GLY A 727 -6.49 16.84 -13.02
C GLY A 727 -6.08 16.56 -14.48
N GLY A 728 -5.40 15.44 -14.73
CA GLY A 728 -4.96 15.01 -16.05
C GLY A 728 -3.58 15.52 -16.48
N ALA A 729 -2.79 16.10 -15.57
CA ALA A 729 -1.43 16.53 -15.87
C ALA A 729 -0.46 15.34 -16.04
N ASP A 730 0.53 15.52 -16.91
CA ASP A 730 1.69 14.63 -17.05
C ASP A 730 2.79 15.09 -16.06
N ALA A 731 2.69 14.63 -14.81
CA ALA A 731 3.69 14.91 -13.78
C ALA A 731 4.98 14.11 -14.06
N ALA A 732 5.87 14.68 -14.87
CA ALA A 732 7.04 14.00 -15.43
C ALA A 732 8.09 13.62 -14.38
N ALA A 733 8.22 14.44 -13.32
CA ALA A 733 9.01 14.11 -12.13
C ALA A 733 8.48 14.89 -10.91
N ALA A 734 8.99 14.54 -9.72
CA ALA A 734 8.66 15.22 -8.48
C ALA A 734 9.90 15.44 -7.60
N CYS A 735 10.08 16.67 -7.11
CA CYS A 735 11.12 17.07 -6.17
C CYS A 735 10.52 17.16 -4.77
N LEU A 736 10.85 16.19 -3.90
CA LEU A 736 10.22 16.02 -2.60
C LEU A 736 11.17 16.46 -1.47
N TYR A 737 10.71 17.37 -0.62
CA TYR A 737 11.45 17.92 0.50
C TYR A 737 10.75 17.60 1.85
N PRO A 738 11.47 17.60 2.99
CA PRO A 738 10.87 17.46 4.32
C PRO A 738 9.82 18.54 4.61
N ASP A 739 8.86 18.25 5.51
CA ASP A 739 7.90 19.28 5.93
C ASP A 739 8.63 20.46 6.61
N HIS A 740 8.18 21.67 6.33
CA HIS A 740 8.84 22.90 6.77
C HIS A 740 10.25 23.14 6.17
N TYR A 741 10.55 22.56 5.01
CA TYR A 741 11.83 22.80 4.33
C TYR A 741 12.07 24.28 4.03
N ARG A 742 13.33 24.70 4.19
CA ARG A 742 13.81 26.05 3.90
C ARG A 742 14.61 26.02 2.61
N TYR A 743 13.96 26.37 1.50
CA TYR A 743 14.56 26.44 0.17
C TYR A 743 15.70 27.46 0.10
N ARG A 744 16.71 27.12 -0.69
CA ARG A 744 17.87 27.94 -1.06
C ARG A 744 17.88 28.20 -2.56
N LEU A 745 18.73 29.11 -3.01
CA LEU A 745 18.86 29.41 -4.44
C LEU A 745 19.36 28.20 -5.24
N GLU A 746 20.27 27.39 -4.67
CA GLU A 746 20.80 26.20 -5.32
C GLU A 746 19.69 25.13 -5.55
N ASP A 747 18.75 25.00 -4.60
CA ASP A 747 17.62 24.08 -4.75
C ASP A 747 16.75 24.44 -5.96
N LEU A 748 16.56 25.74 -6.20
CA LEU A 748 15.78 26.21 -7.35
C LEU A 748 16.49 25.91 -8.67
N ASP A 749 17.81 26.04 -8.71
CA ASP A 749 18.62 25.72 -9.89
C ASP A 749 18.54 24.23 -10.23
N GLU A 750 18.58 23.35 -9.22
CA GLU A 750 18.41 21.90 -9.39
C GLU A 750 17.02 21.55 -9.93
N ILE A 751 15.97 22.17 -9.38
CA ILE A 751 14.59 21.94 -9.82
C ILE A 751 14.39 22.42 -11.27
N GLU A 752 14.92 23.59 -11.63
CA GLU A 752 14.85 24.12 -12.99
C GLU A 752 15.65 23.27 -13.99
N ALA A 753 16.80 22.72 -13.57
CA ALA A 753 17.57 21.77 -14.37
C ALA A 753 16.77 20.47 -14.63
N GLU A 754 16.07 19.96 -13.62
CA GLU A 754 15.21 18.77 -13.76
C GLU A 754 14.01 19.07 -14.67
N ALA A 755 13.40 20.26 -14.56
CA ALA A 755 12.33 20.69 -15.47
C ALA A 755 12.80 20.72 -16.95
N LYS A 756 14.00 21.24 -17.21
CA LYS A 756 14.62 21.23 -18.54
C LYS A 756 14.88 19.80 -19.03
N ARG A 757 15.42 18.93 -18.17
CA ARG A 757 15.72 17.52 -18.49
C ARG A 757 14.47 16.76 -18.92
N TRP A 758 13.35 17.00 -18.25
CA TRP A 758 12.08 16.35 -18.58
C TRP A 758 11.25 17.08 -19.61
N GLN A 759 11.73 18.21 -20.14
CA GLN A 759 10.99 19.08 -21.08
C GLN A 759 9.62 19.50 -20.51
N ALA A 760 9.59 19.83 -19.22
CA ALA A 760 8.40 20.24 -18.50
C ALA A 760 8.26 21.78 -18.54
N PRO A 761 7.24 22.34 -19.22
CA PRO A 761 7.04 23.80 -19.29
C PRO A 761 6.57 24.44 -17.98
N ALA A 762 6.19 23.67 -16.96
CA ALA A 762 5.76 24.20 -15.67
C ALA A 762 6.36 23.47 -14.48
N ILE A 763 6.70 24.23 -13.45
CA ILE A 763 7.08 23.75 -12.13
C ILE A 763 5.95 24.12 -11.18
N VAL A 764 5.28 23.13 -10.60
CA VAL A 764 4.09 23.33 -9.77
C VAL A 764 4.38 22.94 -8.33
N THR A 765 4.16 23.87 -7.40
CA THR A 765 4.39 23.69 -5.97
C THR A 765 3.15 24.00 -5.13
N THR A 766 3.20 23.70 -3.84
CA THR A 766 2.10 24.05 -2.91
C THR A 766 2.15 25.54 -2.57
N GLU A 767 1.02 26.14 -2.19
CA GLU A 767 1.03 27.55 -1.78
C GLU A 767 1.86 27.81 -0.51
N LYS A 768 1.93 26.83 0.39
CA LYS A 768 2.79 26.89 1.58
C LYS A 768 4.27 27.00 1.19
N ASP A 769 4.68 26.21 0.21
CA ASP A 769 6.05 26.25 -0.33
C ASP A 769 6.29 27.52 -1.16
N ALA A 770 5.31 27.96 -1.94
CA ALA A 770 5.39 29.19 -2.73
C ALA A 770 5.65 30.43 -1.87
N VAL A 771 5.01 30.54 -0.69
CA VAL A 771 5.27 31.64 0.27
C VAL A 771 6.75 31.67 0.70
N ARG A 772 7.42 30.51 0.79
CA ARG A 772 8.85 30.43 1.14
C ARG A 772 9.76 30.71 -0.04
N ILE A 773 9.42 30.18 -1.22
CA ILE A 773 10.18 30.35 -2.45
C ILE A 773 10.17 31.82 -2.88
N LYS A 774 9.02 32.52 -2.78
CA LYS A 774 8.92 33.97 -3.07
C LYS A 774 9.91 34.82 -2.26
N LYS A 775 10.31 34.37 -1.06
CA LYS A 775 11.29 35.10 -0.21
C LYS A 775 12.69 35.18 -0.83
N LEU A 776 13.01 34.31 -1.77
CA LEU A 776 14.33 34.27 -2.41
C LEU A 776 14.52 35.41 -3.43
N GLY A 777 13.46 36.16 -3.78
CA GLY A 777 13.55 37.40 -4.55
C GLY A 777 13.95 37.26 -6.02
N ARG A 778 14.02 36.02 -6.55
CA ARG A 778 14.37 35.72 -7.93
C ARG A 778 13.12 35.73 -8.84
N PRO A 779 13.23 36.15 -10.12
CA PRO A 779 12.16 35.99 -11.10
C PRO A 779 11.78 34.52 -11.32
N MET A 780 10.48 34.21 -11.34
CA MET A 780 9.95 32.84 -11.36
C MET A 780 8.99 32.62 -12.55
N GLU A 781 9.50 32.63 -13.77
CA GLU A 781 8.68 32.66 -15.00
C GLU A 781 7.95 31.34 -15.30
N ALA A 782 8.45 30.19 -14.83
CA ALA A 782 7.86 28.87 -15.06
C ALA A 782 7.20 28.24 -13.80
N TRP A 783 7.12 29.00 -12.71
CA TRP A 783 6.69 28.47 -11.42
C TRP A 783 5.25 28.84 -11.10
N TRP A 784 4.52 27.83 -10.61
CA TRP A 784 3.11 27.93 -10.28
C TRP A 784 2.86 27.39 -8.87
N ALA A 785 2.02 28.08 -8.11
CA ALA A 785 1.47 27.60 -6.86
C ALA A 785 0.09 26.99 -7.12
N ALA A 786 -0.11 25.73 -6.77
CA ALA A 786 -1.41 25.10 -6.92
C ALA A 786 -2.36 25.54 -5.80
N ARG A 787 -3.42 26.23 -6.19
CA ARG A 787 -4.41 26.80 -5.28
C ARG A 787 -5.36 25.73 -4.77
N LEU A 788 -5.26 25.40 -3.49
CA LEU A 788 -6.16 24.46 -2.84
C LEU A 788 -7.37 25.18 -2.23
N GLU A 789 -8.55 24.63 -2.45
CA GLU A 789 -9.78 25.02 -1.76
C GLU A 789 -10.41 23.84 -1.05
N LEU A 790 -11.02 24.14 0.10
CA LEU A 790 -11.76 23.19 0.91
C LEU A 790 -13.24 23.30 0.53
N MET A 791 -13.77 22.21 -0.03
CA MET A 791 -15.18 22.06 -0.36
C MET A 791 -15.85 21.25 0.74
N ILE A 792 -16.85 21.82 1.39
CA ILE A 792 -17.64 21.14 2.43
C ILE A 792 -18.82 20.44 1.75
N ASP A 793 -18.95 19.13 1.97
CA ASP A 793 -20.12 18.39 1.52
C ASP A 793 -21.35 18.84 2.35
N HIS A 794 -22.50 19.06 1.72
CA HIS A 794 -23.71 19.63 2.36
C HIS A 794 -23.48 21.01 3.00
N SER A 795 -22.90 21.94 2.23
CA SER A 795 -22.53 23.29 2.70
C SER A 795 -23.68 24.03 3.38
N GLU A 796 -24.91 23.95 2.89
CA GLU A 796 -26.08 24.63 3.48
C GLU A 796 -26.27 24.33 4.97
N ALA A 797 -26.10 23.06 5.38
CA ALA A 797 -26.25 22.66 6.78
C ALA A 797 -25.08 23.18 7.65
N PHE A 798 -23.87 23.20 7.08
CA PHE A 798 -22.69 23.76 7.74
C PHE A 798 -22.82 25.28 7.92
N GLU A 799 -23.30 25.96 6.89
CA GLU A 799 -23.56 27.40 6.86
C GLU A 799 -24.66 27.77 7.85
N SER A 800 -25.76 27.02 7.90
CA SER A 800 -26.83 27.20 8.89
C SER A 800 -26.31 27.08 10.33
N MET A 801 -25.41 26.12 10.60
CA MET A 801 -24.77 25.99 11.91
C MET A 801 -23.91 27.22 12.24
N LEU A 802 -23.14 27.74 11.28
CA LEU A 802 -22.33 28.95 11.50
C LEU A 802 -23.20 30.18 11.76
N SER A 803 -24.30 30.35 11.03
CA SER A 803 -25.24 31.45 11.23
C SER A 803 -25.95 31.39 12.59
N GLY A 804 -26.19 30.19 13.12
CA GLY A 804 -26.79 29.99 14.45
C GLY A 804 -25.96 30.55 15.61
N VAL A 805 -24.67 30.90 15.40
CA VAL A 805 -23.82 31.54 16.42
C VAL A 805 -24.22 33.01 16.69
N PHE A 806 -24.97 33.62 15.79
CA PHE A 806 -25.38 35.04 15.87
C PHE A 806 -26.86 35.23 16.24
N GLN A 807 -27.60 34.13 16.41
CA GLN A 807 -28.96 34.10 16.94
C GLN A 807 -28.92 33.98 18.45
#